data_AF-A0A8B6X5N3-F1
#
_entry.id   AF-A0A8B6X5N3-F1
#
_cell.length_a   1.000
_cell.length_b   1.000
_cell.length_c   1.000
_cell.angle_alpha   90.00
_cell.angle_beta   90.00
_cell.angle_gamma   90.00
#
_symmetry.space_group_name_H-M   'P 1'
#
loop_
_entity.id
_entity.type
_entity.pdbx_description
1 polymer ?
#
loop_
_entity_poly.entity_id
_entity_poly.type
_entity_poly.pdbx_seq_one_letter_code
_entity_poly.pdbx_strand_id
1 'polypeptide(L)'
;MWFDDAYWRAAATAALAAAEDFDWVLTPAEFHGLHPRFRPVEYSEIALPGRVAFLCHKDGAARLAPAWRLTEPEHYRFANEVFVLGSIEPAATPPDAAIQRHLGSWFERCRALAAPVERLRGEARRALIVGASGMGNVGDDLIAAELRARLLDDGLFDVVDTSSFEVAPARLAQVDAVLVGGGGLLYVSQAGEADYQNLANYLRFVFWCERAGAACHLVALGDQDYARLLEQDDLSRRFATEALRRATSVTVRDQESAQLVRRLSLRTAAVGADPVWALAHNPAAEAPLAPDATLAPLFIGEFGRFPAFAAWLATEEAVAWLKECEGAVAPPAVAVMSRDDERHVRALVAWFAARGITLPVIDLRGRAPAEIVAVFRQHEPVLTTRFHGAVLALAAGRAPIVFDRRHGKKERLLRSTFPALAGQLIEPRDRNDHLAALVARARAGTLARPERADVLAHARTTHSHARPLRDAVRKQAPGRKSGQVHPEALLDDSGAIRLCWARSWEESGGYANFGDALSAFIVANLAGKPVRHTDFGADLPKLVGIGSIGHAIRNGQAVIWGTGCYRPDLMTHNVPHTRYDVRATRGPISQRCLGLVGVDAPGVFGEPGWLLPSMFDEPVEKKYELGVITHIGDLREPHPNAQPKEEWVCFDLPDALRGQVAIISTWHEAGLEGLLDKLRLILSCKRIASRSFHGIVIAEAFGIPCIPLCAKPGVPVGAFPADAVPTTLLDRRTLEFFQSGSTRKHNFYGQRRTSATDWEALIAAIDRVWSPLDYDVQPLVEAFPFEPVVDPLSSRVPLQRDLATLGF
;
A
#
# COMPACT_ATOMS: atom_id res chain seq x y z
N MET A 1 -29.55 -7.56 -34.95
CA MET A 1 -29.41 -6.11 -35.06
C MET A 1 -28.12 -5.71 -35.79
N TRP A 2 -26.92 -6.17 -35.39
CA TRP A 2 -25.68 -5.83 -36.13
C TRP A 2 -25.48 -6.65 -37.42
N PHE A 3 -25.76 -7.96 -37.38
CA PHE A 3 -25.67 -8.85 -38.56
C PHE A 3 -26.82 -8.70 -39.56
N ASP A 4 -27.67 -7.68 -39.40
CA ASP A 4 -28.67 -7.32 -40.41
C ASP A 4 -28.06 -6.39 -41.49
N ASP A 5 -26.91 -5.77 -41.19
CA ASP A 5 -26.11 -4.96 -42.10
C ASP A 5 -25.21 -5.84 -43.01
N ALA A 6 -25.11 -5.48 -44.30
CA ALA A 6 -24.35 -6.26 -45.29
C ALA A 6 -22.83 -6.25 -45.04
N TYR A 7 -22.27 -5.14 -44.55
CA TYR A 7 -20.85 -4.99 -44.26
C TYR A 7 -20.43 -5.82 -43.06
N TRP A 8 -21.25 -5.83 -42.01
CA TRP A 8 -21.02 -6.67 -40.81
C TRP A 8 -21.13 -8.16 -41.12
N ARG A 9 -22.09 -8.57 -41.96
CA ARG A 9 -22.17 -9.97 -42.43
C ARG A 9 -20.96 -10.38 -43.23
N ALA A 10 -20.53 -9.56 -44.18
CA ALA A 10 -19.34 -9.85 -44.98
C ALA A 10 -18.08 -9.99 -44.09
N ALA A 11 -17.92 -9.10 -43.11
CA ALA A 11 -16.81 -9.15 -42.16
C ALA A 11 -16.86 -10.40 -41.26
N ALA A 12 -18.04 -10.82 -40.83
CA ALA A 12 -18.23 -12.05 -40.05
C ALA A 12 -17.83 -13.29 -40.86
N THR A 13 -18.30 -13.39 -42.10
CA THR A 13 -17.94 -14.47 -43.02
C THR A 13 -16.43 -14.53 -43.26
N ALA A 14 -15.79 -13.37 -43.50
CA ALA A 14 -14.35 -13.29 -43.70
C ALA A 14 -13.56 -13.73 -42.46
N ALA A 15 -13.97 -13.30 -41.26
CA ALA A 15 -13.31 -13.69 -40.02
C ALA A 15 -13.49 -15.19 -39.71
N LEU A 16 -14.66 -15.76 -40.01
CA LEU A 16 -14.92 -17.20 -39.85
C LEU A 16 -14.06 -18.02 -40.80
N ALA A 17 -13.94 -17.61 -42.06
CA ALA A 17 -13.05 -18.24 -43.02
C ALA A 17 -11.58 -18.16 -42.57
N ALA A 18 -11.13 -17.01 -42.04
CA ALA A 18 -9.79 -16.88 -41.50
C ALA A 18 -9.52 -17.81 -40.30
N ALA A 19 -10.55 -18.23 -39.55
CA ALA A 19 -10.37 -19.16 -38.44
C ALA A 19 -9.99 -20.59 -38.89
N GLU A 20 -10.15 -20.91 -40.18
CA GLU A 20 -9.72 -22.18 -40.77
C GLU A 20 -8.19 -22.22 -40.98
N ASP A 21 -7.60 -21.08 -41.33
CA ASP A 21 -6.17 -20.95 -41.68
C ASP A 21 -5.28 -20.45 -40.53
N PHE A 22 -5.87 -19.83 -39.52
CA PHE A 22 -5.17 -19.18 -38.40
C PHE A 22 -5.56 -19.81 -37.06
N ASP A 23 -4.58 -19.90 -36.16
CA ASP A 23 -4.77 -20.40 -34.80
C ASP A 23 -5.67 -19.45 -33.98
N TRP A 24 -5.60 -18.16 -34.26
CA TRP A 24 -6.42 -17.13 -33.62
C TRP A 24 -6.81 -16.02 -34.60
N VAL A 25 -7.98 -15.43 -34.37
CA VAL A 25 -8.40 -14.21 -35.08
C VAL A 25 -8.77 -13.14 -34.07
N LEU A 26 -8.09 -12.02 -34.10
CA LEU A 26 -8.42 -10.90 -33.23
C LEU A 26 -9.58 -10.09 -33.84
N THR A 27 -10.67 -9.86 -33.11
CA THR A 27 -11.88 -9.25 -33.64
C THR A 27 -12.51 -8.26 -32.65
N PRO A 28 -13.39 -7.35 -33.11
CA PRO A 28 -14.23 -6.53 -32.23
C PRO A 28 -15.17 -7.37 -31.36
N ALA A 29 -15.63 -6.81 -30.25
CA ALA A 29 -16.41 -7.50 -29.21
C ALA A 29 -17.68 -8.17 -29.75
N GLU A 30 -18.31 -7.55 -30.74
CA GLU A 30 -19.54 -8.00 -31.39
C GLU A 30 -19.37 -9.36 -32.10
N PHE A 31 -18.13 -9.77 -32.40
CA PHE A 31 -17.82 -11.02 -33.08
C PHE A 31 -17.40 -12.15 -32.12
N HIS A 32 -17.04 -11.86 -30.86
CA HIS A 32 -16.44 -12.86 -29.95
C HIS A 32 -17.32 -14.11 -29.75
N GLY A 33 -18.65 -13.95 -29.80
CA GLY A 33 -19.61 -15.05 -29.69
C GLY A 33 -19.73 -15.96 -30.93
N LEU A 34 -19.11 -15.59 -32.06
CA LEU A 34 -19.23 -16.34 -33.31
C LEU A 34 -18.29 -17.54 -33.40
N HIS A 35 -17.13 -17.48 -32.74
CA HIS A 35 -16.13 -18.54 -32.83
C HIS A 35 -15.22 -18.58 -31.58
N PRO A 36 -14.90 -19.76 -31.02
CA PRO A 36 -14.09 -19.89 -29.80
C PRO A 36 -12.65 -19.37 -29.92
N ARG A 37 -12.12 -19.21 -31.14
CA ARG A 37 -10.79 -18.65 -31.43
C ARG A 37 -10.76 -17.13 -31.62
N PHE A 38 -11.88 -16.44 -31.38
CA PHE A 38 -11.94 -14.98 -31.53
C PHE A 38 -11.58 -14.27 -30.23
N ARG A 39 -10.66 -13.32 -30.29
CA ARG A 39 -10.17 -12.56 -29.12
C ARG A 39 -10.12 -11.06 -29.41
N PRO A 40 -10.04 -10.17 -28.41
CA PRO A 40 -10.01 -8.72 -28.64
C PRO A 40 -8.81 -8.28 -29.50
N VAL A 41 -9.00 -7.27 -30.35
CA VAL A 41 -7.93 -6.65 -31.15
C VAL A 41 -6.77 -6.13 -30.32
N GLU A 42 -7.01 -5.74 -29.07
CA GLU A 42 -5.98 -5.33 -28.10
C GLU A 42 -4.94 -6.40 -27.80
N TYR A 43 -5.26 -7.69 -28.00
CA TYR A 43 -4.31 -8.76 -27.70
C TYR A 43 -3.09 -8.72 -28.64
N SER A 44 -3.15 -7.93 -29.71
CA SER A 44 -1.99 -7.60 -30.56
C SER A 44 -0.85 -6.90 -29.82
N GLU A 45 -1.08 -6.38 -28.60
CA GLU A 45 -0.08 -5.73 -27.75
C GLU A 45 0.97 -6.70 -27.15
N ILE A 46 0.71 -8.00 -27.21
CA ILE A 46 1.60 -9.04 -26.69
C ILE A 46 2.10 -9.95 -27.80
N ALA A 47 3.14 -10.73 -27.50
CA ALA A 47 3.53 -11.84 -28.37
C ALA A 47 2.45 -12.94 -28.33
N LEU A 48 1.87 -13.24 -29.50
CA LEU A 48 0.83 -14.26 -29.66
C LEU A 48 1.45 -15.56 -30.20
N PRO A 49 1.03 -16.74 -29.69
CA PRO A 49 1.47 -18.02 -30.21
C PRO A 49 0.75 -18.37 -31.53
N GLY A 50 1.46 -19.05 -32.42
CA GLY A 50 0.91 -19.55 -33.68
C GLY A 50 0.67 -18.44 -34.71
N ARG A 51 -0.10 -18.78 -35.74
CA ARG A 51 -0.48 -17.87 -36.82
C ARG A 51 -1.72 -17.10 -36.39
N VAL A 52 -1.67 -15.79 -36.45
CA VAL A 52 -2.77 -14.93 -36.01
C VAL A 52 -3.18 -13.92 -37.08
N ALA A 53 -4.48 -13.86 -37.35
CA ALA A 53 -5.10 -12.82 -38.16
C ALA A 53 -5.84 -11.81 -37.27
N PHE A 54 -6.24 -10.68 -37.84
CA PHE A 54 -7.12 -9.71 -37.19
C PHE A 54 -8.20 -9.24 -38.15
N LEU A 55 -9.40 -9.01 -37.63
CA LEU A 55 -10.46 -8.21 -38.21
C LEU A 55 -10.53 -6.91 -37.39
N CYS A 56 -10.46 -5.75 -38.04
CA CYS A 56 -10.52 -4.46 -37.35
C CYS A 56 -11.51 -3.53 -38.04
N HIS A 57 -12.33 -2.84 -37.24
CA HIS A 57 -13.09 -1.69 -37.72
C HIS A 57 -12.10 -0.57 -38.07
N LYS A 58 -12.28 0.10 -39.20
CA LYS A 58 -11.33 1.11 -39.68
C LYS A 58 -11.15 2.28 -38.71
N ASP A 59 -12.23 2.70 -38.04
CA ASP A 59 -12.16 3.72 -36.98
C ASP A 59 -11.51 3.20 -35.69
N GLY A 60 -11.41 1.88 -35.52
CA GLY A 60 -10.76 1.21 -34.41
C GLY A 60 -9.26 0.94 -34.62
N ALA A 61 -8.64 1.45 -35.69
CA ALA A 61 -7.24 1.19 -36.04
C ALA A 61 -6.25 1.44 -34.89
N ALA A 62 -6.54 2.44 -34.04
CA ALA A 62 -5.75 2.77 -32.86
C ALA A 62 -5.67 1.63 -31.82
N ARG A 63 -6.63 0.69 -31.84
CA ARG A 63 -6.73 -0.42 -30.89
C ARG A 63 -5.79 -1.58 -31.22
N LEU A 64 -5.31 -1.69 -32.45
CA LEU A 64 -4.25 -2.62 -32.84
C LEU A 64 -2.88 -2.08 -32.45
N ALA A 65 -1.95 -2.94 -32.04
CA ALA A 65 -0.58 -2.54 -31.80
C ALA A 65 0.10 -2.02 -33.09
N PRO A 66 1.05 -1.05 -33.01
CA PRO A 66 1.70 -0.46 -34.18
C PRO A 66 2.29 -1.46 -35.17
N ALA A 67 2.89 -2.56 -34.67
CA ALA A 67 3.48 -3.60 -35.51
C ALA A 67 2.47 -4.34 -36.42
N TRP A 68 1.18 -4.21 -36.15
CA TRP A 68 0.10 -4.84 -36.92
C TRP A 68 -0.54 -3.89 -37.93
N ARG A 69 -0.16 -2.62 -37.95
CA ARG A 69 -0.73 -1.57 -38.81
C ARG A 69 0.09 -1.43 -40.11
N LEU A 70 0.32 -2.56 -40.77
CA LEU A 70 1.15 -2.67 -41.97
C LEU A 70 0.53 -1.89 -43.14
N THR A 71 1.36 -1.34 -44.02
CA THR A 71 0.90 -0.48 -45.14
C THR A 71 1.05 -1.13 -46.51
N GLU A 72 1.50 -2.38 -46.53
CA GLU A 72 1.69 -3.18 -47.74
C GLU A 72 0.44 -4.06 -47.98
N PRO A 73 -0.16 -4.03 -49.19
CA PRO A 73 -1.41 -4.74 -49.49
C PRO A 73 -1.37 -6.25 -49.24
N GLU A 74 -0.23 -6.91 -49.43
CA GLU A 74 -0.04 -8.35 -49.29
C GLU A 74 -0.38 -8.88 -47.88
N HIS A 75 -0.43 -8.04 -46.86
CA HIS A 75 -0.81 -8.43 -45.50
C HIS A 75 -2.33 -8.55 -45.28
N TYR A 76 -3.15 -8.18 -46.28
CA TYR A 76 -4.60 -8.06 -46.16
C TYR A 76 -5.33 -9.04 -47.07
N ARG A 77 -6.32 -9.73 -46.51
CA ARG A 77 -7.11 -10.77 -47.19
C ARG A 77 -8.56 -10.37 -47.45
N PHE A 78 -9.04 -9.35 -46.76
CA PHE A 78 -10.38 -8.80 -46.95
C PHE A 78 -10.40 -7.33 -46.53
N ALA A 79 -11.16 -6.51 -47.24
CA ALA A 79 -11.47 -5.16 -46.84
C ALA A 79 -12.80 -4.72 -47.47
N ASN A 80 -13.63 -4.03 -46.69
CA ASN A 80 -14.79 -3.30 -47.18
C ASN A 80 -14.76 -1.87 -46.63
N GLU A 81 -15.86 -1.13 -46.73
CA GLU A 81 -16.00 0.26 -46.29
C GLU A 81 -15.74 0.44 -44.79
N VAL A 82 -15.98 -0.61 -43.99
CA VAL A 82 -16.03 -0.54 -42.52
C VAL A 82 -14.89 -1.32 -41.87
N PHE A 83 -14.51 -2.46 -42.44
CA PHE A 83 -13.58 -3.43 -41.85
C PHE A 83 -12.41 -3.76 -42.76
N VAL A 84 -11.33 -4.20 -42.13
CA VAL A 84 -10.19 -4.85 -42.77
C VAL A 84 -9.86 -6.15 -42.05
N LEU A 85 -9.41 -7.15 -42.81
CA LEU A 85 -8.86 -8.39 -42.29
C LEU A 85 -7.42 -8.56 -42.79
N GLY A 86 -6.48 -8.70 -41.86
CA GLY A 86 -5.06 -8.87 -42.18
C GLY A 86 -4.30 -9.75 -41.20
N SER A 87 -3.00 -9.93 -41.45
CA SER A 87 -2.06 -10.61 -40.56
C SER A 87 -0.63 -10.09 -40.76
N ILE A 88 0.25 -10.33 -39.78
CA ILE A 88 1.69 -10.03 -39.94
C ILE A 88 2.30 -10.84 -41.09
N GLU A 89 1.85 -12.07 -41.30
CA GLU A 89 2.32 -12.89 -42.43
C GLU A 89 1.68 -12.42 -43.74
N PRO A 90 2.48 -12.20 -44.81
CA PRO A 90 1.90 -11.87 -46.11
C PRO A 90 1.07 -13.05 -46.65
N ALA A 91 0.00 -12.73 -47.37
CA ALA A 91 -0.78 -13.70 -48.10
C ALA A 91 0.02 -14.23 -49.31
N ALA A 92 -0.17 -15.51 -49.65
CA ALA A 92 0.49 -16.12 -50.81
C ALA A 92 0.08 -15.45 -52.13
N THR A 93 -1.14 -14.90 -52.17
CA THR A 93 -1.68 -14.16 -53.31
C THR A 93 -2.03 -12.74 -52.86
N PRO A 94 -1.61 -11.70 -53.60
CA PRO A 94 -1.96 -10.32 -53.26
C PRO A 94 -3.48 -10.09 -53.38
N PRO A 95 -4.04 -9.12 -52.63
CA PRO A 95 -5.45 -8.79 -52.71
C PRO A 95 -5.85 -8.27 -54.09
N ASP A 96 -7.08 -8.57 -54.50
CA ASP A 96 -7.63 -8.09 -55.77
C ASP A 96 -7.88 -6.57 -55.78
N ALA A 97 -8.23 -6.04 -56.95
CA ALA A 97 -8.48 -4.60 -57.13
C ALA A 97 -9.64 -4.05 -56.29
N ALA A 98 -10.62 -4.89 -55.91
CA ALA A 98 -11.74 -4.47 -55.08
C ALA A 98 -11.28 -4.27 -53.63
N ILE A 99 -10.55 -5.24 -53.07
CA ILE A 99 -9.96 -5.16 -51.73
C ILE A 99 -8.98 -3.99 -51.66
N GLN A 100 -8.08 -3.83 -52.64
CA GLN A 100 -7.10 -2.75 -52.66
C GLN A 100 -7.75 -1.35 -52.61
N ARG A 101 -8.88 -1.16 -53.29
CA ARG A 101 -9.63 0.10 -53.25
C ARG A 101 -10.06 0.47 -51.83
N HIS A 102 -10.50 -0.51 -51.05
CA HIS A 102 -10.94 -0.28 -49.67
C HIS A 102 -9.77 -0.09 -48.69
N LEU A 103 -8.57 -0.59 -49.00
CA LEU A 103 -7.38 -0.44 -48.14
C LEU A 103 -6.80 0.97 -48.12
N GLY A 104 -7.04 1.82 -49.14
CA GLY A 104 -6.51 3.18 -49.19
C GLY A 104 -6.84 4.00 -47.93
N SER A 105 -8.11 4.05 -47.56
CA SER A 105 -8.59 4.73 -46.33
C SER A 105 -8.05 4.11 -45.03
N TRP A 106 -7.66 2.84 -45.05
CA TRP A 106 -7.06 2.17 -43.90
C TRP A 106 -5.58 2.58 -43.77
N PHE A 107 -4.81 2.54 -44.88
CA PHE A 107 -3.41 2.94 -44.89
C PHE A 107 -3.20 4.41 -44.52
N GLU A 108 -4.10 5.30 -44.95
CA GLU A 108 -4.10 6.69 -44.51
C GLU A 108 -4.21 6.81 -42.99
N ARG A 109 -5.13 6.07 -42.37
CA ARG A 109 -5.29 6.06 -40.90
C ARG A 109 -4.08 5.45 -40.21
N CYS A 110 -3.54 4.34 -40.71
CA CYS A 110 -2.33 3.71 -40.16
C CYS A 110 -1.15 4.69 -40.19
N ARG A 111 -0.94 5.40 -41.30
CA ARG A 111 0.09 6.44 -41.43
C ARG A 111 -0.15 7.61 -40.47
N ALA A 112 -1.40 8.09 -40.35
CA ALA A 112 -1.73 9.16 -39.41
C ALA A 112 -1.47 8.75 -37.95
N LEU A 113 -1.75 7.50 -37.58
CA LEU A 113 -1.48 6.96 -36.25
C LEU A 113 0.00 6.65 -35.99
N ALA A 114 0.80 6.48 -37.04
CA ALA A 114 2.25 6.29 -36.95
C ALA A 114 3.01 7.62 -36.85
N ALA A 115 2.35 8.74 -37.14
CA ALA A 115 2.96 10.06 -37.00
C ALA A 115 3.40 10.29 -35.54
N PRO A 116 4.60 10.85 -35.31
CA PRO A 116 5.08 11.12 -33.96
C PRO A 116 4.14 12.10 -33.27
N VAL A 117 3.72 11.74 -32.05
CA VAL A 117 2.92 12.63 -31.20
C VAL A 117 3.88 13.42 -30.32
N GLU A 118 3.92 14.73 -30.51
CA GLU A 118 4.72 15.62 -29.68
C GLU A 118 4.18 15.66 -28.25
N ARG A 119 5.07 15.53 -27.26
CA ARG A 119 4.69 15.54 -25.86
C ARG A 119 4.58 16.98 -25.37
N LEU A 120 3.35 17.44 -25.20
CA LEU A 120 3.06 18.75 -24.60
C LEU A 120 3.18 18.65 -23.08
N ARG A 121 4.37 18.93 -22.53
CA ARG A 121 4.55 19.08 -21.08
C ARG A 121 4.16 20.50 -20.66
N GLY A 122 3.06 20.62 -19.93
CA GLY A 122 2.70 21.86 -19.24
C GLY A 122 3.38 21.97 -17.87
N GLU A 123 3.29 23.14 -17.23
CA GLU A 123 3.80 23.34 -15.86
C GLU A 123 2.98 22.57 -14.81
N ALA A 124 1.70 22.29 -15.08
CA ALA A 124 0.81 21.54 -14.20
C ALA A 124 0.90 20.03 -14.43
N ARG A 125 0.97 19.25 -13.34
CA ARG A 125 0.92 17.78 -13.36
C ARG A 125 -0.50 17.30 -13.63
N ARG A 126 -0.69 16.49 -14.67
CA ARG A 126 -2.01 16.06 -15.15
C ARG A 126 -2.16 14.56 -15.07
N ALA A 127 -3.25 14.11 -14.47
CA ALA A 127 -3.64 12.70 -14.45
C ALA A 127 -4.97 12.47 -15.19
N LEU A 128 -5.10 11.28 -15.79
CA LEU A 128 -6.34 10.80 -16.37
C LEU A 128 -6.80 9.53 -15.65
N ILE A 129 -7.97 9.56 -15.03
CA ILE A 129 -8.64 8.38 -14.51
C ILE A 129 -9.43 7.74 -15.64
N VAL A 130 -9.18 6.46 -15.90
CA VAL A 130 -9.87 5.67 -16.92
C VAL A 130 -10.57 4.49 -16.25
N GLY A 131 -11.86 4.34 -16.52
CA GLY A 131 -12.68 3.25 -15.99
C GLY A 131 -14.05 3.21 -16.63
N ALA A 132 -15.00 2.53 -15.98
CA ALA A 132 -16.39 2.48 -16.44
C ALA A 132 -17.23 3.70 -16.02
N SER A 133 -16.59 4.79 -15.58
CA SER A 133 -17.30 6.04 -15.23
C SER A 133 -17.91 6.70 -16.47
N GLY A 134 -19.07 7.33 -16.29
CA GLY A 134 -19.87 7.93 -17.36
C GLY A 134 -20.67 6.92 -18.19
N MET A 135 -20.49 5.61 -17.94
CA MET A 135 -21.24 4.54 -18.62
C MET A 135 -22.62 4.29 -17.96
N GLY A 136 -22.95 5.08 -16.93
CA GLY A 136 -24.22 5.03 -16.23
C GLY A 136 -24.29 3.97 -15.14
N ASN A 137 -23.18 3.68 -14.46
CA ASN A 137 -23.11 2.86 -13.25
C ASN A 137 -22.60 3.71 -12.08
N VAL A 138 -23.48 3.97 -11.10
CA VAL A 138 -23.20 4.80 -9.91
C VAL A 138 -21.96 4.35 -9.16
N GLY A 139 -21.74 3.04 -9.06
CA GLY A 139 -20.57 2.53 -8.35
C GLY A 139 -19.25 2.94 -8.98
N ASP A 140 -19.14 2.81 -10.30
CA ASP A 140 -17.91 3.14 -11.02
C ASP A 140 -17.71 4.67 -11.09
N ASP A 141 -18.81 5.44 -11.15
CA ASP A 141 -18.78 6.90 -11.03
C ASP A 141 -18.27 7.36 -9.66
N LEU A 142 -18.72 6.72 -8.58
CA LEU A 142 -18.23 7.01 -7.24
C LEU A 142 -16.75 6.67 -7.08
N ILE A 143 -16.27 5.55 -7.64
CA ILE A 143 -14.84 5.24 -7.57
C ILE A 143 -14.01 6.32 -8.29
N ALA A 144 -14.42 6.73 -9.49
CA ALA A 144 -13.72 7.78 -10.22
C ALA A 144 -13.73 9.12 -9.44
N ALA A 145 -14.87 9.46 -8.83
CA ALA A 145 -15.00 10.67 -8.00
C ALA A 145 -14.09 10.63 -6.76
N GLU A 146 -14.06 9.53 -6.03
CA GLU A 146 -13.23 9.37 -4.82
C GLU A 146 -11.73 9.35 -5.15
N LEU A 147 -11.34 8.65 -6.23
CA LEU A 147 -9.95 8.68 -6.72
C LEU A 147 -9.56 10.10 -7.13
N ARG A 148 -10.44 10.81 -7.84
CA ARG A 148 -10.19 12.19 -8.26
C ARG A 148 -10.01 13.13 -7.08
N ALA A 149 -10.94 13.10 -6.12
CA ALA A 149 -10.87 13.91 -4.91
C ALA A 149 -9.55 13.65 -4.18
N ARG A 150 -9.20 12.38 -3.96
CA ARG A 150 -7.99 12.03 -3.24
C ARG A 150 -6.71 12.49 -3.91
N LEU A 151 -6.60 12.35 -5.23
CA LEU A 151 -5.42 12.77 -5.98
C LEU A 151 -5.18 14.28 -5.90
N LEU A 152 -6.26 15.07 -5.89
CA LEU A 152 -6.22 16.52 -5.76
C LEU A 152 -5.92 16.92 -4.31
N ASP A 153 -6.63 16.35 -3.33
CA ASP A 153 -6.47 16.67 -1.90
C ASP A 153 -5.08 16.34 -1.37
N ASP A 154 -4.47 15.25 -1.87
CA ASP A 154 -3.09 14.87 -1.53
C ASP A 154 -2.03 15.69 -2.28
N GLY A 155 -2.43 16.60 -3.18
CA GLY A 155 -1.51 17.40 -4.01
C GLY A 155 -0.65 16.57 -4.96
N LEU A 156 -1.10 15.37 -5.34
CA LEU A 156 -0.36 14.46 -6.22
C LEU A 156 -0.37 14.93 -7.67
N PHE A 157 -1.50 15.50 -8.09
CA PHE A 157 -1.68 16.09 -9.41
C PHE A 157 -2.44 17.41 -9.27
N ASP A 158 -2.18 18.33 -10.18
CA ASP A 158 -2.78 19.67 -10.19
C ASP A 158 -4.09 19.65 -11.01
N VAL A 159 -4.17 18.75 -12.00
CA VAL A 159 -5.38 18.52 -12.82
C VAL A 159 -5.65 17.02 -12.91
N VAL A 160 -6.88 16.62 -12.62
CA VAL A 160 -7.32 15.23 -12.72
C VAL A 160 -8.62 15.15 -13.51
N ASP A 161 -8.51 14.56 -14.69
CA ASP A 161 -9.63 14.30 -15.60
C ASP A 161 -10.14 12.86 -15.43
N THR A 162 -11.40 12.63 -15.78
CA THR A 162 -12.01 11.30 -15.86
C THR A 162 -12.44 10.99 -17.30
N SER A 163 -12.32 9.73 -17.70
CA SER A 163 -12.79 9.25 -19.00
C SER A 163 -13.30 7.82 -18.90
N SER A 164 -14.25 7.47 -19.78
CA SER A 164 -14.53 6.07 -20.08
C SER A 164 -13.34 5.44 -20.82
N PHE A 165 -13.46 4.17 -21.20
CA PHE A 165 -12.40 3.46 -21.94
C PHE A 165 -12.16 3.98 -23.37
N GLU A 166 -12.99 4.89 -23.88
CA GLU A 166 -12.81 5.51 -25.19
C GLU A 166 -11.86 6.71 -25.09
N VAL A 167 -10.56 6.43 -25.17
CA VAL A 167 -9.50 7.43 -25.06
C VAL A 167 -8.71 7.49 -26.37
N ALA A 168 -8.68 8.66 -27.00
CA ALA A 168 -7.82 8.89 -28.16
C ALA A 168 -6.33 8.78 -27.75
N PRO A 169 -5.48 8.03 -28.48
CA PRO A 169 -4.06 7.87 -28.12
C PRO A 169 -3.31 9.18 -27.91
N ALA A 170 -3.63 10.22 -28.68
CA ALA A 170 -3.02 11.55 -28.55
C ALA A 170 -3.27 12.20 -27.18
N ARG A 171 -4.37 11.86 -26.49
CA ARG A 171 -4.67 12.35 -25.12
C ARG A 171 -3.67 11.80 -24.10
N LEU A 172 -3.15 10.59 -24.33
CA LEU A 172 -2.19 9.95 -23.43
C LEU A 172 -0.83 10.66 -23.43
N ALA A 173 -0.47 11.34 -24.52
CA ALA A 173 0.75 12.14 -24.59
C ALA A 173 0.64 13.48 -23.83
N GLN A 174 -0.56 13.88 -23.41
CA GLN A 174 -0.84 15.15 -22.72
C GLN A 174 -0.95 15.00 -21.20
N VAL A 175 -0.77 13.79 -20.67
CA VAL A 175 -0.87 13.48 -19.24
C VAL A 175 0.41 12.83 -18.73
N ASP A 176 0.68 13.01 -17.44
CA ASP A 176 1.84 12.42 -16.76
C ASP A 176 1.54 11.00 -16.31
N ALA A 177 0.30 10.76 -15.89
CA ALA A 177 -0.15 9.47 -15.39
C ALA A 177 -1.58 9.14 -15.83
N VAL A 178 -1.81 7.86 -16.07
CA VAL A 178 -3.13 7.28 -16.25
C VAL A 178 -3.40 6.35 -15.07
N LEU A 179 -4.54 6.53 -14.43
CA LEU A 179 -5.03 5.67 -13.38
C LEU A 179 -6.17 4.84 -13.94
N VAL A 180 -5.88 3.57 -14.20
CA VAL A 180 -6.87 2.61 -14.64
C VAL A 180 -7.40 1.92 -13.40
N GLY A 181 -8.61 2.24 -12.97
CA GLY A 181 -9.04 1.74 -11.67
C GLY A 181 -10.47 2.00 -11.28
N GLY A 182 -10.90 1.17 -10.33
CA GLY A 182 -12.26 1.06 -9.84
C GLY A 182 -13.07 -0.02 -10.53
N GLY A 183 -13.53 -1.02 -9.77
CA GLY A 183 -14.43 -2.05 -10.28
C GLY A 183 -13.79 -3.42 -10.51
N GLY A 184 -14.55 -4.34 -11.11
CA GLY A 184 -14.08 -5.68 -11.48
C GLY A 184 -13.31 -5.68 -12.79
N LEU A 185 -12.06 -6.14 -12.80
CA LEU A 185 -11.20 -6.27 -13.99
C LEU A 185 -11.63 -7.39 -14.94
N LEU A 186 -12.18 -8.45 -14.38
CA LEU A 186 -12.48 -9.69 -15.07
C LEU A 186 -13.96 -9.90 -14.87
N TYR A 187 -14.75 -10.03 -15.93
CA TYR A 187 -16.14 -10.45 -15.82
C TYR A 187 -16.33 -11.75 -16.58
N VAL A 188 -17.24 -12.55 -16.05
CA VAL A 188 -18.03 -13.47 -16.86
C VAL A 188 -19.32 -12.73 -17.15
N SER A 189 -19.77 -12.73 -18.41
CA SER A 189 -21.02 -12.08 -18.82
C SER A 189 -22.19 -12.60 -17.97
N GLN A 190 -23.30 -11.85 -17.93
CA GLN A 190 -24.49 -12.30 -17.20
C GLN A 190 -25.05 -13.65 -17.68
N ALA A 191 -24.69 -14.06 -18.90
CA ALA A 191 -25.05 -15.33 -19.53
C ALA A 191 -24.06 -16.47 -19.23
N GLY A 192 -22.97 -16.21 -18.50
CA GLY A 192 -21.95 -17.22 -18.21
C GLY A 192 -20.85 -17.33 -19.27
N GLU A 193 -20.83 -16.43 -20.26
CA GLU A 193 -19.82 -16.39 -21.32
C GLU A 193 -18.61 -15.56 -20.90
N ALA A 194 -17.43 -15.93 -21.40
CA ALA A 194 -16.21 -15.16 -21.18
C ALA A 194 -16.32 -13.76 -21.82
N ASP A 195 -16.17 -12.69 -21.02
CA ASP A 195 -16.08 -11.32 -21.54
C ASP A 195 -14.60 -10.94 -21.72
N TYR A 196 -14.05 -11.31 -22.88
CA TYR A 196 -12.66 -11.02 -23.22
C TYR A 196 -12.43 -9.51 -23.39
N GLN A 197 -13.42 -8.76 -23.89
CA GLN A 197 -13.28 -7.34 -24.17
C GLN A 197 -13.11 -6.53 -22.88
N ASN A 198 -13.79 -6.90 -21.79
CA ASN A 198 -13.62 -6.18 -20.53
C ASN A 198 -12.18 -6.24 -20.03
N LEU A 199 -11.52 -7.40 -20.11
CA LEU A 199 -10.11 -7.51 -19.72
C LEU A 199 -9.22 -6.58 -20.55
N ALA A 200 -9.45 -6.56 -21.87
CA ALA A 200 -8.78 -5.66 -22.79
C ALA A 200 -9.02 -4.17 -22.46
N ASN A 201 -10.26 -3.79 -22.11
CA ASN A 201 -10.64 -2.42 -21.82
C ASN A 201 -9.83 -1.80 -20.68
N TYR A 202 -9.55 -2.56 -19.62
CA TYR A 202 -8.71 -2.10 -18.52
C TYR A 202 -7.22 -2.18 -18.87
N LEU A 203 -6.74 -3.34 -19.32
CA LEU A 203 -5.30 -3.59 -19.34
C LEU A 203 -4.57 -3.03 -20.58
N ARG A 204 -5.29 -2.68 -21.67
CA ARG A 204 -4.67 -2.07 -22.87
C ARG A 204 -3.88 -0.79 -22.57
N PHE A 205 -4.34 -0.03 -21.59
CA PHE A 205 -3.74 1.24 -21.22
C PHE A 205 -2.33 1.11 -20.68
N VAL A 206 -1.94 -0.05 -20.14
CA VAL A 206 -0.55 -0.29 -19.74
C VAL A 206 0.38 -0.14 -20.94
N PHE A 207 0.06 -0.82 -22.05
CA PHE A 207 0.86 -0.79 -23.27
C PHE A 207 0.78 0.57 -23.97
N TRP A 208 -0.39 1.21 -23.94
CA TRP A 208 -0.58 2.51 -24.60
C TRP A 208 0.18 3.62 -23.86
N CYS A 209 0.15 3.61 -22.52
CA CYS A 209 0.91 4.56 -21.71
C CYS A 209 2.41 4.34 -21.84
N GLU A 210 2.87 3.08 -21.89
CA GLU A 210 4.27 2.72 -22.13
C GLU A 210 4.77 3.38 -23.43
N ARG A 211 4.02 3.27 -24.53
CA ARG A 211 4.34 3.94 -25.80
C ARG A 211 4.27 5.47 -25.73
N ALA A 212 3.29 6.01 -25.01
CA ALA A 212 3.14 7.46 -24.84
C ALA A 212 4.15 8.05 -23.84
N GLY A 213 4.91 7.22 -23.14
CA GLY A 213 5.82 7.64 -22.06
C GLY A 213 5.10 8.18 -20.82
N ALA A 214 3.85 7.78 -20.59
CA ALA A 214 3.05 8.11 -19.41
C ALA A 214 3.09 6.98 -18.38
N ALA A 215 2.97 7.31 -17.09
CA ALA A 215 2.82 6.31 -16.04
C ALA A 215 1.45 5.62 -16.18
N CYS A 216 1.37 4.31 -15.93
CA CYS A 216 0.10 3.59 -15.87
C CYS A 216 -0.08 2.89 -14.54
N HIS A 217 -1.03 3.35 -13.74
CA HIS A 217 -1.33 2.83 -12.43
C HIS A 217 -2.62 2.03 -12.47
N LEU A 218 -2.57 0.77 -12.07
CA LEU A 218 -3.76 -0.04 -11.90
C LEU A 218 -4.24 0.08 -10.44
N VAL A 219 -5.42 0.64 -10.22
CA VAL A 219 -5.90 1.07 -8.89
C VAL A 219 -7.15 0.34 -8.45
N ALA A 220 -7.15 -0.13 -7.19
CA ALA A 220 -8.27 -0.85 -6.56
C ALA A 220 -8.82 -1.99 -7.42
N LEU A 221 -7.93 -2.72 -8.08
CA LEU A 221 -8.25 -3.85 -8.91
C LEU A 221 -8.98 -4.94 -8.12
N GLY A 222 -10.08 -5.44 -8.66
CA GLY A 222 -10.77 -6.61 -8.13
C GLY A 222 -10.98 -7.67 -9.21
N ASP A 223 -10.83 -8.94 -8.87
CA ASP A 223 -11.28 -10.02 -9.74
C ASP A 223 -12.80 -10.26 -9.60
N GLN A 224 -13.41 -10.87 -10.61
CA GLN A 224 -14.71 -11.54 -10.45
C GLN A 224 -14.53 -13.03 -10.76
N ASP A 225 -15.40 -13.84 -10.15
CA ASP A 225 -15.47 -15.29 -10.40
C ASP A 225 -14.10 -15.99 -10.28
N TYR A 226 -13.28 -15.58 -9.30
CA TYR A 226 -11.94 -16.14 -9.04
C TYR A 226 -11.01 -16.09 -10.26
N ALA A 227 -11.25 -15.12 -11.16
CA ALA A 227 -10.53 -15.02 -12.42
C ALA A 227 -10.58 -16.29 -13.28
N ARG A 228 -11.68 -17.05 -13.22
CA ARG A 228 -11.88 -18.30 -13.98
C ARG A 228 -11.57 -18.17 -15.47
N LEU A 229 -11.85 -17.02 -16.08
CA LEU A 229 -11.46 -16.70 -17.46
C LEU A 229 -9.96 -16.91 -17.70
N LEU A 230 -9.12 -16.44 -16.77
CA LEU A 230 -7.66 -16.57 -16.87
C LEU A 230 -7.19 -18.00 -16.62
N GLU A 231 -7.99 -18.85 -15.97
CA GLU A 231 -7.69 -20.28 -15.82
C GLU A 231 -8.06 -21.07 -17.08
N GLN A 232 -9.10 -20.65 -17.80
CA GLN A 232 -9.63 -21.34 -18.98
C GLN A 232 -9.02 -20.88 -20.30
N ASP A 233 -8.56 -19.63 -20.40
CA ASP A 233 -8.04 -19.05 -21.63
C ASP A 233 -6.59 -18.58 -21.49
N ASP A 234 -5.68 -19.31 -22.15
CA ASP A 234 -4.24 -19.05 -22.10
C ASP A 234 -3.86 -17.69 -22.70
N LEU A 235 -4.55 -17.22 -23.75
CA LEU A 235 -4.29 -15.90 -24.34
C LEU A 235 -4.64 -14.77 -23.38
N SER A 236 -5.82 -14.83 -22.76
CA SER A 236 -6.24 -13.87 -21.74
C SER A 236 -5.30 -13.88 -20.55
N ARG A 237 -4.85 -15.06 -20.10
CA ARG A 237 -3.83 -15.19 -19.05
C ARG A 237 -2.52 -14.49 -19.42
N ARG A 238 -2.03 -14.71 -20.64
CA ARG A 238 -0.79 -14.08 -21.15
C ARG A 238 -0.94 -12.57 -21.22
N PHE A 239 -2.04 -12.07 -21.77
CA PHE A 239 -2.33 -10.65 -21.87
C PHE A 239 -2.38 -9.97 -20.50
N ALA A 240 -3.11 -10.57 -19.54
CA ALA A 240 -3.16 -10.08 -18.17
C ALA A 240 -1.79 -10.11 -17.48
N THR A 241 -1.04 -11.19 -17.64
CA THR A 241 0.30 -11.36 -17.06
C THR A 241 1.25 -10.25 -17.53
N GLU A 242 1.27 -9.99 -18.84
CA GLU A 242 2.18 -9.01 -19.42
C GLU A 242 1.82 -7.59 -18.99
N ALA A 243 0.53 -7.23 -19.02
CA ALA A 243 0.07 -5.93 -18.56
C ALA A 243 0.37 -5.71 -17.06
N LEU A 244 0.10 -6.70 -16.21
CA LEU A 244 0.39 -6.59 -14.77
C LEU A 244 1.89 -6.45 -14.48
N ARG A 245 2.76 -7.08 -15.27
CA ARG A 245 4.23 -6.92 -15.15
C ARG A 245 4.69 -5.52 -15.53
N ARG A 246 4.12 -4.93 -16.58
CA ARG A 246 4.52 -3.62 -17.12
C ARG A 246 3.87 -2.41 -16.46
N ALA A 247 2.76 -2.59 -15.74
CA ALA A 247 2.11 -1.51 -15.02
C ALA A 247 3.08 -0.79 -14.07
N THR A 248 3.00 0.54 -13.95
CA THR A 248 3.85 1.31 -13.04
C THR A 248 3.61 0.90 -11.59
N SER A 249 2.34 0.77 -11.20
CA SER A 249 1.94 0.19 -9.91
C SER A 249 0.64 -0.59 -10.01
N VAL A 250 0.44 -1.52 -9.09
CA VAL A 250 -0.78 -2.32 -8.98
C VAL A 250 -1.26 -2.32 -7.54
N THR A 251 -2.52 -1.94 -7.33
CA THR A 251 -3.22 -2.08 -6.04
C THR A 251 -4.54 -2.80 -6.24
N VAL A 252 -4.96 -3.52 -5.22
CA VAL A 252 -6.14 -4.39 -5.26
C VAL A 252 -7.07 -4.11 -4.09
N ARG A 253 -8.36 -4.39 -4.26
CA ARG A 253 -9.37 -4.09 -3.23
C ARG A 253 -9.60 -5.20 -2.19
N ASP A 254 -8.96 -6.36 -2.38
CA ASP A 254 -9.10 -7.52 -1.52
C ASP A 254 -7.88 -8.47 -1.63
N GLN A 255 -7.73 -9.35 -0.63
CA GLN A 255 -6.59 -10.24 -0.50
C GLN A 255 -6.54 -11.32 -1.59
N GLU A 256 -7.68 -11.78 -2.10
CA GLU A 256 -7.75 -12.82 -3.14
C GLU A 256 -7.25 -12.27 -4.47
N SER A 257 -7.66 -11.04 -4.82
CA SER A 257 -7.13 -10.28 -5.96
C SER A 257 -5.62 -10.06 -5.82
N ALA A 258 -5.10 -9.84 -4.60
CA ALA A 258 -3.66 -9.71 -4.36
C ALA A 258 -2.91 -11.00 -4.71
N GLN A 259 -3.46 -12.16 -4.31
CA GLN A 259 -2.90 -13.46 -4.63
C GLN A 259 -2.94 -13.73 -6.13
N LEU A 260 -4.01 -13.36 -6.81
CA LEU A 260 -4.10 -13.48 -8.27
C LEU A 260 -3.00 -12.66 -8.97
N VAL A 261 -2.84 -11.38 -8.60
CA VAL A 261 -1.78 -10.52 -9.15
C VAL A 261 -0.40 -11.15 -8.91
N ARG A 262 -0.16 -11.69 -7.71
CA ARG A 262 1.09 -12.37 -7.37
C ARG A 262 1.30 -13.64 -8.22
N ARG A 263 0.28 -14.46 -8.44
CA ARG A 263 0.36 -15.66 -9.29
C ARG A 263 0.69 -15.33 -10.73
N LEU A 264 0.06 -14.30 -11.30
CA LEU A 264 0.24 -13.93 -12.71
C LEU A 264 1.56 -13.21 -12.95
N SER A 265 1.86 -12.19 -12.14
CA SER A 265 2.93 -11.24 -12.42
C SER A 265 4.18 -11.40 -11.54
N LEU A 266 4.11 -12.22 -10.49
CA LEU A 266 5.10 -12.27 -9.40
C LEU A 266 5.26 -10.95 -8.64
N ARG A 267 4.33 -10.00 -8.77
CA ARG A 267 4.34 -8.74 -8.02
C ARG A 267 3.52 -8.86 -6.74
N THR A 268 3.95 -8.15 -5.71
CA THR A 268 3.11 -7.92 -4.54
C THR A 268 2.29 -6.66 -4.80
N ALA A 269 0.96 -6.79 -4.80
CA ALA A 269 0.05 -5.65 -4.89
C ALA A 269 -0.29 -5.13 -3.49
N ALA A 270 -0.36 -3.80 -3.34
CA ALA A 270 -0.90 -3.22 -2.11
C ALA A 270 -2.40 -3.49 -2.01
N VAL A 271 -2.87 -3.83 -0.82
CA VAL A 271 -4.28 -4.13 -0.55
C VAL A 271 -4.89 -2.96 0.21
N GLY A 272 -6.01 -2.44 -0.29
CA GLY A 272 -6.83 -1.41 0.36
C GLY A 272 -8.31 -1.74 0.18
N ALA A 273 -9.19 -1.08 0.92
CA ALA A 273 -10.63 -1.19 0.70
C ALA A 273 -11.04 -0.53 -0.63
N ASP A 274 -12.12 -1.01 -1.25
CA ASP A 274 -12.73 -0.37 -2.41
C ASP A 274 -12.93 1.15 -2.18
N PRO A 275 -12.56 2.05 -3.12
CA PRO A 275 -12.59 3.49 -2.89
C PRO A 275 -13.93 4.05 -2.41
N VAL A 276 -15.06 3.42 -2.77
CA VAL A 276 -16.40 3.85 -2.32
C VAL A 276 -16.55 3.80 -0.79
N TRP A 277 -15.75 2.98 -0.09
CA TRP A 277 -15.75 2.96 1.38
C TRP A 277 -15.34 4.29 2.01
N ALA A 278 -14.62 5.16 1.30
CA ALA A 278 -14.28 6.50 1.79
C ALA A 278 -15.53 7.32 2.14
N LEU A 279 -16.67 7.05 1.50
CA LEU A 279 -17.96 7.67 1.80
C LEU A 279 -18.50 7.34 3.19
N ALA A 280 -17.94 6.36 3.89
CA ALA A 280 -18.23 6.16 5.30
C ALA A 280 -17.83 7.39 6.13
N HIS A 281 -16.84 8.16 5.72
CA HIS A 281 -16.43 9.42 6.37
C HIS A 281 -17.28 10.62 5.96
N ASN A 282 -18.23 10.47 5.02
CA ASN A 282 -19.08 11.56 4.58
C ASN A 282 -20.04 11.97 5.71
N PRO A 283 -20.19 13.28 6.03
CA PRO A 283 -21.12 13.74 7.07
C PRO A 283 -22.56 13.26 6.89
N ALA A 284 -23.01 13.02 5.65
CA ALA A 284 -24.34 12.48 5.37
C ALA A 284 -24.55 11.05 5.92
N ALA A 285 -23.47 10.28 6.13
CA ALA A 285 -23.54 8.97 6.78
C ALA A 285 -23.90 9.07 8.27
N GLU A 286 -23.66 10.24 8.88
CA GLU A 286 -23.84 10.50 10.32
C GLU A 286 -24.99 11.46 10.60
N ALA A 287 -25.74 11.85 9.57
CA ALA A 287 -26.93 12.68 9.74
C ALA A 287 -27.87 12.04 10.78
N PRO A 288 -28.28 12.80 11.82
CA PRO A 288 -29.15 12.28 12.85
C PRO A 288 -30.52 11.95 12.26
N LEU A 289 -31.08 10.83 12.70
CA LEU A 289 -32.49 10.52 12.48
C LEU A 289 -33.27 10.80 13.76
N ALA A 290 -34.57 11.01 13.63
CA ALA A 290 -35.45 11.06 14.79
C ALA A 290 -35.31 9.76 15.62
N PRO A 291 -35.29 9.82 16.97
CA PRO A 291 -35.08 8.66 17.84
C PRO A 291 -36.03 7.48 17.57
N ASP A 292 -37.26 7.77 17.13
CA ASP A 292 -38.32 6.80 16.83
C ASP A 292 -38.60 6.67 15.32
N ALA A 293 -37.62 7.03 14.49
CA ALA A 293 -37.75 6.95 13.04
C ALA A 293 -37.90 5.49 12.57
N THR A 294 -39.09 5.13 12.11
CA THR A 294 -39.30 3.91 11.33
C THR A 294 -38.62 4.05 9.97
N LEU A 295 -37.87 3.04 9.55
CA LEU A 295 -37.19 2.98 8.25
C LEU A 295 -37.80 1.90 7.38
N ALA A 296 -38.00 2.22 6.11
CA ALA A 296 -38.54 1.31 5.11
C ALA A 296 -37.42 0.64 4.29
N PRO A 297 -37.68 -0.52 3.64
CA PRO A 297 -36.69 -1.17 2.82
C PRO A 297 -36.35 -0.40 1.53
N LEU A 298 -35.10 -0.50 1.11
CA LEU A 298 -34.62 -0.04 -0.20
C LEU A 298 -34.25 -1.24 -1.07
N PHE A 299 -34.82 -1.33 -2.26
CA PHE A 299 -34.58 -2.42 -3.21
C PHE A 299 -33.64 -1.97 -4.33
N ILE A 300 -32.58 -2.74 -4.59
CA ILE A 300 -31.58 -2.39 -5.59
C ILE A 300 -31.15 -3.61 -6.42
N GLY A 301 -31.48 -3.61 -7.71
CA GLY A 301 -30.99 -4.59 -8.69
C GLY A 301 -32.01 -5.64 -9.14
N GLU A 302 -31.51 -6.78 -9.62
CA GLU A 302 -32.26 -7.84 -10.30
C GLU A 302 -32.67 -9.00 -9.36
N PHE A 303 -33.87 -8.93 -8.80
CA PHE A 303 -34.38 -9.98 -7.90
C PHE A 303 -35.01 -11.17 -8.63
N GLY A 304 -35.31 -11.06 -9.92
CA GLY A 304 -36.02 -12.10 -10.66
C GLY A 304 -35.29 -13.44 -10.79
N ARG A 305 -33.98 -13.47 -10.54
CA ARG A 305 -33.18 -14.71 -10.50
C ARG A 305 -33.24 -15.45 -9.17
N PHE A 306 -34.00 -14.93 -8.19
CA PHE A 306 -34.08 -15.45 -6.84
C PHE A 306 -35.54 -15.82 -6.51
N PRO A 307 -35.95 -17.08 -6.71
CA PRO A 307 -37.31 -17.55 -6.45
C PRO A 307 -37.81 -17.21 -5.04
N ALA A 308 -36.90 -17.24 -4.05
CA ALA A 308 -37.18 -16.83 -2.67
C ALA A 308 -37.81 -15.44 -2.56
N PHE A 309 -37.37 -14.47 -3.39
CA PHE A 309 -37.88 -13.10 -3.36
C PHE A 309 -39.33 -13.03 -3.85
N ALA A 310 -39.62 -13.63 -5.00
CA ALA A 310 -40.97 -13.64 -5.56
C ALA A 310 -41.96 -14.39 -4.65
N ALA A 311 -41.52 -15.51 -4.07
CA ALA A 311 -42.32 -16.30 -3.12
C ALA A 311 -42.56 -15.53 -1.80
N TRP A 312 -41.54 -14.85 -1.26
CA TRP A 312 -41.70 -13.99 -0.08
C TRP A 312 -42.68 -12.84 -0.34
N LEU A 313 -42.53 -12.13 -1.46
CA LEU A 313 -43.40 -11.01 -1.82
C LEU A 313 -44.86 -11.44 -2.05
N ALA A 314 -45.11 -12.72 -2.33
CA ALA A 314 -46.47 -13.27 -2.46
C ALA A 314 -47.18 -13.55 -1.13
N THR A 315 -46.47 -13.48 0.01
CA THR A 315 -47.06 -13.71 1.34
C THR A 315 -47.86 -12.49 1.83
N GLU A 316 -48.95 -12.74 2.57
CA GLU A 316 -49.76 -11.68 3.18
C GLU A 316 -48.95 -10.86 4.20
N GLU A 317 -48.06 -11.52 4.94
CA GLU A 317 -47.20 -10.90 5.95
C GLU A 317 -46.22 -9.89 5.34
N ALA A 318 -45.63 -10.21 4.18
CA ALA A 318 -44.75 -9.28 3.47
C ALA A 318 -45.52 -8.06 2.96
N VAL A 319 -46.71 -8.26 2.39
CA VAL A 319 -47.55 -7.17 1.88
C VAL A 319 -48.03 -6.27 3.02
N ALA A 320 -48.46 -6.84 4.15
CA ALA A 320 -48.87 -6.09 5.33
C ALA A 320 -47.72 -5.21 5.86
N TRP A 321 -46.53 -5.79 6.02
CA TRP A 321 -45.35 -5.05 6.47
C TRP A 321 -44.98 -3.89 5.53
N LEU A 322 -45.00 -4.12 4.21
CA LEU A 322 -44.65 -3.08 3.25
C LEU A 322 -45.63 -1.91 3.27
N LYS A 323 -46.93 -2.18 3.51
CA LYS A 323 -47.95 -1.14 3.71
C LYS A 323 -47.74 -0.35 5.00
N GLU A 324 -47.37 -1.02 6.10
CA GLU A 324 -47.01 -0.33 7.35
C GLU A 324 -45.84 0.64 7.14
N CYS A 325 -44.86 0.25 6.32
CA CYS A 325 -43.69 1.08 6.01
C CYS A 325 -44.01 2.32 5.15
N GLU A 326 -45.19 2.48 4.55
CA GLU A 326 -45.53 3.67 3.77
C GLU A 326 -45.52 4.95 4.62
N GLY A 327 -45.71 4.83 5.95
CA GLY A 327 -45.61 5.93 6.91
C GLY A 327 -44.22 6.16 7.52
N ALA A 328 -43.18 5.47 7.04
CA ALA A 328 -41.81 5.63 7.50
C ALA A 328 -41.21 6.99 7.08
N VAL A 329 -40.00 7.31 7.59
CA VAL A 329 -39.28 8.56 7.23
C VAL A 329 -39.15 8.74 5.72
N ALA A 330 -38.91 7.63 5.02
CA ALA A 330 -39.06 7.50 3.58
C ALA A 330 -39.85 6.22 3.30
N PRO A 331 -40.79 6.22 2.33
CA PRO A 331 -41.55 5.03 1.97
C PRO A 331 -40.64 3.95 1.36
N PRO A 332 -41.08 2.67 1.29
CA PRO A 332 -40.35 1.63 0.60
C PRO A 332 -40.05 2.06 -0.83
N ALA A 333 -38.80 1.94 -1.29
CA ALA A 333 -38.39 2.48 -2.58
C ALA A 333 -37.50 1.52 -3.36
N VAL A 334 -37.40 1.74 -4.67
CA VAL A 334 -36.45 1.05 -5.55
C VAL A 334 -35.46 2.04 -6.13
N ALA A 335 -34.17 1.73 -6.06
CA ALA A 335 -33.12 2.58 -6.60
C ALA A 335 -32.61 2.10 -7.97
N VAL A 336 -32.40 3.04 -8.89
CA VAL A 336 -31.67 2.82 -10.14
C VAL A 336 -30.20 3.18 -9.90
N MET A 337 -29.31 2.19 -9.93
CA MET A 337 -27.86 2.40 -9.81
C MET A 337 -27.12 2.20 -11.13
N SER A 338 -27.74 1.53 -12.11
CA SER A 338 -27.18 1.32 -13.44
C SER A 338 -28.26 1.44 -14.52
N ARG A 339 -27.87 1.79 -15.75
CA ARG A 339 -28.77 1.66 -16.94
C ARG A 339 -29.36 0.25 -17.07
N ASP A 340 -28.61 -0.78 -16.68
CA ASP A 340 -29.09 -2.17 -16.70
C ASP A 340 -30.19 -2.44 -15.67
N ASP A 341 -30.35 -1.57 -14.65
CA ASP A 341 -31.41 -1.71 -13.66
C ASP A 341 -32.76 -1.28 -14.23
N GLU A 342 -32.85 -0.44 -15.26
CA GLU A 342 -34.11 0.17 -15.71
C GLU A 342 -35.19 -0.87 -16.04
N ARG A 343 -34.81 -1.95 -16.73
CA ARG A 343 -35.73 -3.06 -17.04
C ARG A 343 -36.18 -3.78 -15.76
N HIS A 344 -35.26 -4.03 -14.84
CA HIS A 344 -35.53 -4.74 -13.59
C HIS A 344 -36.39 -3.90 -12.64
N VAL A 345 -36.14 -2.60 -12.57
CA VAL A 345 -36.94 -1.64 -11.80
C VAL A 345 -38.38 -1.60 -12.32
N ARG A 346 -38.58 -1.51 -13.64
CA ARG A 346 -39.93 -1.58 -14.22
C ARG A 346 -40.67 -2.87 -13.85
N ALA A 347 -39.98 -4.01 -13.91
CA ALA A 347 -40.56 -5.30 -13.51
C ALA A 347 -40.90 -5.33 -12.01
N LEU A 348 -40.00 -4.83 -11.15
CA LEU A 348 -40.20 -4.80 -9.71
C LEU A 348 -41.39 -3.90 -9.32
N VAL A 349 -41.46 -2.69 -9.88
CA VAL A 349 -42.59 -1.78 -9.67
C VAL A 349 -43.92 -2.45 -10.07
N ALA A 350 -43.95 -3.14 -11.21
CA ALA A 350 -45.15 -3.88 -11.63
C ALA A 350 -45.51 -5.02 -10.66
N TRP A 351 -44.53 -5.74 -10.12
CA TRP A 351 -44.75 -6.82 -9.15
C TRP A 351 -45.34 -6.29 -7.83
N PHE A 352 -44.89 -5.14 -7.36
CA PHE A 352 -45.41 -4.49 -6.15
C PHE A 352 -46.80 -3.87 -6.39
N ALA A 353 -47.00 -3.23 -7.55
CA ALA A 353 -48.29 -2.65 -7.92
C ALA A 353 -49.40 -3.71 -8.01
N ALA A 354 -49.08 -4.92 -8.52
CA ALA A 354 -50.02 -6.05 -8.55
C ALA A 354 -50.49 -6.51 -7.15
N ARG A 355 -49.83 -6.05 -6.08
CA ARG A 355 -50.16 -6.33 -4.67
C ARG A 355 -50.69 -5.10 -3.93
N GLY A 356 -50.96 -4.01 -4.67
CA GLY A 356 -51.45 -2.75 -4.11
C GLY A 356 -50.42 -2.00 -3.28
N ILE A 357 -49.14 -2.11 -3.61
CA ILE A 357 -48.05 -1.36 -2.96
C ILE A 357 -47.44 -0.40 -3.98
N THR A 358 -47.31 0.87 -3.60
CA THR A 358 -46.64 1.87 -4.44
C THR A 358 -45.16 1.89 -4.11
N LEU A 359 -44.30 1.72 -5.12
CA LEU A 359 -42.84 1.68 -4.95
C LEU A 359 -42.19 2.84 -5.73
N PRO A 360 -41.86 3.98 -5.08
CA PRO A 360 -41.19 5.10 -5.72
C PRO A 360 -39.84 4.69 -6.29
N VAL A 361 -39.52 5.23 -7.47
CA VAL A 361 -38.24 5.01 -8.15
C VAL A 361 -37.30 6.16 -7.82
N ILE A 362 -36.16 5.83 -7.21
CA ILE A 362 -35.09 6.78 -6.90
C ILE A 362 -33.95 6.57 -7.90
N ASP A 363 -33.80 7.48 -8.85
CA ASP A 363 -32.64 7.45 -9.75
C ASP A 363 -31.41 8.03 -9.04
N LEU A 364 -30.41 7.19 -8.77
CA LEU A 364 -29.17 7.59 -8.09
C LEU A 364 -28.09 8.06 -9.07
N ARG A 365 -28.29 7.91 -10.38
CA ARG A 365 -27.31 8.28 -11.40
C ARG A 365 -27.16 9.80 -11.45
N GLY A 366 -25.92 10.27 -11.53
CA GLY A 366 -25.60 11.71 -11.60
C GLY A 366 -25.82 12.50 -10.30
N ARG A 367 -26.29 11.86 -9.22
CA ARG A 367 -26.40 12.49 -7.90
C ARG A 367 -25.04 12.69 -7.25
N ALA A 368 -24.93 13.70 -6.40
CA ALA A 368 -23.72 13.91 -5.61
C ALA A 368 -23.53 12.77 -4.57
N PRO A 369 -22.29 12.42 -4.19
CA PRO A 369 -22.05 11.33 -3.25
C PRO A 369 -22.79 11.49 -1.91
N ALA A 370 -22.88 12.71 -1.38
CA ALA A 370 -23.62 13.00 -0.14
C ALA A 370 -25.13 12.70 -0.27
N GLU A 371 -25.74 13.00 -1.42
CA GLU A 371 -27.15 12.72 -1.68
C GLU A 371 -27.41 11.22 -1.78
N ILE A 372 -26.49 10.48 -2.40
CA ILE A 372 -26.56 9.01 -2.49
C ILE A 372 -26.50 8.43 -1.07
N VAL A 373 -25.51 8.80 -0.27
CA VAL A 373 -25.37 8.31 1.12
C VAL A 373 -26.60 8.66 1.95
N ALA A 374 -27.17 9.86 1.78
CA ALA A 374 -28.40 10.26 2.48
C ALA A 374 -29.60 9.36 2.13
N VAL A 375 -29.75 8.93 0.87
CA VAL A 375 -30.80 7.97 0.48
C VAL A 375 -30.61 6.65 1.23
N PHE A 376 -29.41 6.08 1.22
CA PHE A 376 -29.15 4.83 1.96
C PHE A 376 -29.42 5.00 3.45
N ARG A 377 -28.99 6.11 4.03
CA ARG A 377 -29.21 6.43 5.45
C ARG A 377 -30.69 6.47 5.82
N GLN A 378 -31.62 6.75 4.92
CA GLN A 378 -33.06 6.81 5.20
C GLN A 378 -33.79 5.46 5.07
N HIS A 379 -33.09 4.38 4.70
CA HIS A 379 -33.72 3.10 4.44
C HIS A 379 -33.06 1.95 5.19
N GLU A 380 -33.87 1.02 5.66
CA GLU A 380 -33.42 -0.23 6.26
C GLU A 380 -34.53 -1.31 6.25
N PRO A 381 -34.23 -2.57 5.91
CA PRO A 381 -32.95 -3.08 5.37
C PRO A 381 -32.71 -2.64 3.93
N VAL A 382 -31.46 -2.68 3.48
CA VAL A 382 -31.12 -2.51 2.06
C VAL A 382 -31.05 -3.88 1.40
N LEU A 383 -32.01 -4.20 0.54
CA LEU A 383 -32.00 -5.43 -0.24
C LEU A 383 -31.29 -5.16 -1.56
N THR A 384 -30.21 -5.90 -1.86
CA THR A 384 -29.41 -5.59 -3.04
C THR A 384 -28.77 -6.78 -3.73
N THR A 385 -28.77 -6.76 -5.06
CA THR A 385 -27.96 -7.64 -5.90
C THR A 385 -26.70 -6.93 -6.44
N ARG A 386 -26.55 -5.64 -6.15
CA ARG A 386 -25.43 -4.77 -6.59
C ARG A 386 -24.35 -4.72 -5.50
N PHE A 387 -23.09 -4.87 -5.90
CA PHE A 387 -21.95 -4.80 -4.97
C PHE A 387 -21.88 -3.45 -4.24
N HIS A 388 -21.94 -2.35 -4.98
CA HIS A 388 -21.92 -1.01 -4.38
C HIS A 388 -23.19 -0.67 -3.60
N GLY A 389 -24.31 -1.37 -3.85
CA GLY A 389 -25.49 -1.29 -2.98
C GLY A 389 -25.18 -1.79 -1.56
N ALA A 390 -24.43 -2.90 -1.45
CA ALA A 390 -24.02 -3.44 -0.15
C ALA A 390 -22.98 -2.54 0.55
N VAL A 391 -21.98 -2.06 -0.20
CA VAL A 391 -20.95 -1.15 0.33
C VAL A 391 -21.56 0.15 0.84
N LEU A 392 -22.45 0.79 0.06
CA LEU A 392 -23.10 2.05 0.45
C LEU A 392 -24.03 1.88 1.65
N ALA A 393 -24.75 0.75 1.74
CA ALA A 393 -25.56 0.44 2.92
C ALA A 393 -24.70 0.42 4.18
N LEU A 394 -23.59 -0.33 4.16
CA LEU A 394 -22.69 -0.44 5.31
C LEU A 394 -21.98 0.89 5.62
N ALA A 395 -21.55 1.63 4.61
CA ALA A 395 -20.95 2.95 4.77
C ALA A 395 -21.93 3.95 5.44
N ALA A 396 -23.22 3.87 5.11
CA ALA A 396 -24.30 4.64 5.73
C ALA A 396 -24.81 4.08 7.08
N GLY A 397 -24.15 3.04 7.62
CA GLY A 397 -24.52 2.41 8.89
C GLY A 397 -25.81 1.57 8.83
N ARG A 398 -26.15 1.04 7.66
CA ARG A 398 -27.35 0.23 7.40
C ARG A 398 -27.04 -1.23 7.16
N ALA A 399 -27.95 -2.09 7.61
CA ALA A 399 -27.84 -3.53 7.41
C ALA A 399 -28.28 -3.91 5.97
N PRO A 400 -27.39 -4.57 5.19
CA PRO A 400 -27.76 -5.11 3.89
C PRO A 400 -28.28 -6.55 3.99
N ILE A 401 -29.24 -6.89 3.13
CA ILE A 401 -29.56 -8.26 2.74
C ILE A 401 -29.09 -8.43 1.30
N VAL A 402 -28.09 -9.29 1.10
CA VAL A 402 -27.35 -9.39 -0.15
C VAL A 402 -27.81 -10.62 -0.92
N PHE A 403 -28.12 -10.43 -2.20
CA PHE A 403 -28.50 -11.51 -3.11
C PHE A 403 -27.30 -11.84 -3.99
N ASP A 404 -26.67 -13.00 -3.78
CA ASP A 404 -25.52 -13.45 -4.56
C ASP A 404 -25.46 -14.98 -4.70
N ARG A 405 -24.63 -15.47 -5.62
CA ARG A 405 -24.29 -16.90 -5.70
C ARG A 405 -23.16 -17.21 -4.71
N ARG A 406 -22.99 -18.48 -4.32
CA ARG A 406 -21.74 -18.92 -3.65
C ARG A 406 -20.56 -18.54 -4.51
N HIS A 407 -19.46 -18.12 -3.88
CA HIS A 407 -18.26 -17.68 -4.59
C HIS A 407 -18.48 -16.37 -5.39
N GLY A 408 -19.60 -15.66 -5.17
CA GLY A 408 -19.84 -14.34 -5.75
C GLY A 408 -19.03 -13.24 -5.06
N LYS A 409 -18.77 -12.14 -5.76
CA LYS A 409 -18.02 -10.99 -5.19
C LYS A 409 -18.66 -10.38 -3.94
N LYS A 410 -19.98 -10.45 -3.80
CA LYS A 410 -20.71 -9.83 -2.68
C LYS A 410 -20.68 -10.78 -1.48
N GLU A 411 -20.76 -12.09 -1.72
CA GLU A 411 -20.49 -13.10 -0.70
C GLU A 411 -19.07 -12.98 -0.15
N ARG A 412 -18.07 -12.79 -1.02
CA ARG A 412 -16.70 -12.49 -0.61
C ARG A 412 -16.60 -11.24 0.25
N LEU A 413 -17.21 -10.12 -0.15
CA LEU A 413 -17.26 -8.89 0.64
C LEU A 413 -17.78 -9.13 2.06
N LEU A 414 -18.90 -9.84 2.19
CA LEU A 414 -19.48 -10.14 3.51
C LEU A 414 -18.54 -11.06 4.31
N ARG A 415 -17.98 -12.10 3.70
CA ARG A 415 -17.14 -13.08 4.39
C ARG A 415 -15.78 -12.53 4.81
N SER A 416 -15.12 -11.76 3.95
CA SER A 416 -13.74 -11.31 4.17
C SER A 416 -13.66 -10.01 4.96
N THR A 417 -14.64 -9.11 4.78
CA THR A 417 -14.64 -7.80 5.45
C THR A 417 -15.38 -7.84 6.78
N PHE A 418 -16.59 -8.42 6.83
CA PHE A 418 -17.43 -8.45 8.04
C PHE A 418 -18.09 -9.83 8.24
N PRO A 419 -17.36 -10.85 8.73
CA PRO A 419 -17.83 -12.23 8.82
C PRO A 419 -19.18 -12.41 9.53
N ALA A 420 -19.51 -11.52 10.48
CA ALA A 420 -20.79 -11.50 11.18
C ALA A 420 -22.02 -11.34 10.24
N LEU A 421 -21.81 -10.81 9.04
CA LEU A 421 -22.87 -10.61 8.04
C LEU A 421 -23.06 -11.80 7.09
N ALA A 422 -22.26 -12.87 7.21
CA ALA A 422 -22.31 -14.02 6.31
C ALA A 422 -23.71 -14.68 6.23
N GLY A 423 -24.48 -14.62 7.33
CA GLY A 423 -25.87 -15.13 7.37
C GLY A 423 -26.90 -14.25 6.65
N GLN A 424 -26.53 -13.06 6.18
CA GLN A 424 -27.40 -12.10 5.48
C GLN A 424 -27.30 -12.20 3.96
N LEU A 425 -26.91 -13.38 3.46
CA LEU A 425 -26.85 -13.74 2.05
C LEU A 425 -28.09 -14.54 1.65
N ILE A 426 -28.64 -14.24 0.48
CA ILE A 426 -29.67 -15.04 -0.21
C ILE A 426 -29.08 -15.61 -1.50
N GLU A 427 -29.02 -16.92 -1.59
CA GLU A 427 -28.61 -17.67 -2.78
C GLU A 427 -29.81 -17.96 -3.71
N PRO A 428 -29.59 -18.18 -5.03
CA PRO A 428 -30.68 -18.52 -5.95
C PRO A 428 -31.47 -19.80 -5.61
N ARG A 429 -30.87 -20.70 -4.82
CA ARG A 429 -31.49 -21.97 -4.39
C ARG A 429 -32.26 -21.86 -3.08
N ASP A 430 -32.16 -20.74 -2.39
CA ASP A 430 -32.78 -20.59 -1.09
C ASP A 430 -34.30 -20.55 -1.22
N ARG A 431 -34.97 -20.98 -0.15
CA ARG A 431 -36.42 -20.86 0.00
C ARG A 431 -36.76 -19.48 0.59
N ASN A 432 -38.02 -19.07 0.45
CA ASN A 432 -38.51 -17.81 1.00
C ASN A 432 -38.37 -17.72 2.52
N ASP A 433 -38.41 -18.83 3.25
CA ASP A 433 -38.29 -18.86 4.72
C ASP A 433 -37.04 -18.14 5.24
N HIS A 434 -35.90 -18.29 4.54
CA HIS A 434 -34.65 -17.62 4.92
C HIS A 434 -34.77 -16.10 4.76
N LEU A 435 -35.29 -15.64 3.62
CA LEU A 435 -35.53 -14.22 3.37
C LEU A 435 -36.54 -13.64 4.38
N ALA A 436 -37.62 -14.37 4.65
CA ALA A 436 -38.63 -13.99 5.64
C ALA A 436 -38.00 -13.84 7.04
N ALA A 437 -37.12 -14.76 7.45
CA ALA A 437 -36.41 -14.68 8.73
C ALA A 437 -35.48 -13.46 8.81
N LEU A 438 -34.75 -13.13 7.74
CA LEU A 438 -33.90 -11.93 7.69
C LEU A 438 -34.73 -10.64 7.74
N VAL A 439 -35.85 -10.59 7.02
CA VAL A 439 -36.78 -9.45 7.07
C VAL A 439 -37.38 -9.30 8.46
N ALA A 440 -37.78 -10.39 9.12
CA ALA A 440 -38.30 -10.36 10.48
C ALA A 440 -37.26 -9.79 11.48
N ARG A 441 -35.99 -10.19 11.34
CA ARG A 441 -34.88 -9.61 12.13
C ARG A 441 -34.69 -8.12 11.86
N ALA A 442 -34.82 -7.70 10.61
CA ALA A 442 -34.75 -6.28 10.25
C ALA A 442 -35.88 -5.48 10.91
N ARG A 443 -37.12 -5.99 10.88
CA ARG A 443 -38.27 -5.39 11.57
C ARG A 443 -38.04 -5.25 13.08
N ALA A 444 -37.42 -6.25 13.69
CA ALA A 444 -37.09 -6.25 15.12
C ALA A 444 -35.85 -5.41 15.47
N GLY A 445 -35.16 -4.80 14.49
CA GLY A 445 -33.89 -4.09 14.73
C GLY A 445 -32.72 -4.98 15.14
N THR A 446 -32.81 -6.30 14.91
CA THR A 446 -31.82 -7.31 15.31
C THR A 446 -31.03 -7.90 14.11
N LEU A 447 -31.19 -7.30 12.93
CA LEU A 447 -30.34 -7.62 11.79
C LEU A 447 -28.90 -7.20 12.11
N ALA A 448 -27.92 -8.06 11.83
CA ALA A 448 -26.55 -7.82 12.22
C ALA A 448 -25.98 -6.62 11.44
N ARG A 449 -25.18 -5.82 12.16
CA ARG A 449 -24.46 -4.67 11.64
C ARG A 449 -23.04 -4.73 12.19
N PRO A 450 -22.01 -4.38 11.39
CA PRO A 450 -20.67 -4.20 11.92
C PRO A 450 -20.65 -2.96 12.82
N GLU A 451 -19.74 -2.96 13.80
CA GLU A 451 -19.51 -1.77 14.61
C GLU A 451 -19.03 -0.62 13.74
N ARG A 452 -19.48 0.60 14.05
CA ARG A 452 -19.11 1.78 13.26
C ARG A 452 -17.60 1.98 13.20
N ALA A 453 -16.90 1.70 14.31
CA ALA A 453 -15.45 1.77 14.39
C ALA A 453 -14.76 0.84 13.38
N ASP A 454 -15.31 -0.37 13.15
CA ASP A 454 -14.78 -1.34 12.20
C ASP A 454 -15.00 -0.89 10.75
N VAL A 455 -16.18 -0.31 10.46
CA VAL A 455 -16.47 0.28 9.14
C VAL A 455 -15.50 1.42 8.83
N LEU A 456 -15.27 2.33 9.79
CA LEU A 456 -14.32 3.43 9.62
C LEU A 456 -12.86 2.95 9.56
N ALA A 457 -12.50 1.90 10.30
CA ALA A 457 -11.19 1.27 10.19
C ALA A 457 -10.96 0.68 8.80
N HIS A 458 -11.94 -0.05 8.26
CA HIS A 458 -11.88 -0.59 6.90
C HIS A 458 -11.81 0.53 5.86
N ALA A 459 -12.66 1.56 5.98
CA ALA A 459 -12.67 2.73 5.09
C ALA A 459 -11.31 3.46 5.06
N ARG A 460 -10.61 3.57 6.19
CA ARG A 460 -9.27 4.17 6.23
C ARG A 460 -8.26 3.43 5.36
N THR A 461 -8.41 2.12 5.16
CA THR A 461 -7.50 1.33 4.31
C THR A 461 -7.58 1.68 2.82
N THR A 462 -8.59 2.45 2.38
CA THR A 462 -8.64 3.02 1.01
C THR A 462 -7.37 3.85 0.69
N HIS A 463 -6.74 4.45 1.72
CA HIS A 463 -5.50 5.22 1.58
C HIS A 463 -4.32 4.38 1.09
N SER A 464 -4.36 3.06 1.25
CA SER A 464 -3.34 2.15 0.73
C SER A 464 -3.19 2.25 -0.79
N HIS A 465 -4.22 2.69 -1.51
CA HIS A 465 -4.18 2.92 -2.95
C HIS A 465 -3.32 4.14 -3.33
N ALA A 466 -3.23 5.14 -2.46
CA ALA A 466 -2.46 6.36 -2.70
C ALA A 466 -0.94 6.14 -2.54
N ARG A 467 -0.50 5.15 -1.76
CA ARG A 467 0.92 4.92 -1.48
C ARG A 467 1.75 4.62 -2.74
N PRO A 468 1.40 3.65 -3.60
CA PRO A 468 2.17 3.40 -4.82
C PRO A 468 2.10 4.56 -5.83
N LEU A 469 1.02 5.35 -5.79
CA LEU A 469 0.88 6.57 -6.59
C LEU A 469 1.86 7.65 -6.11
N ARG A 470 1.94 7.87 -4.79
CA ARG A 470 2.92 8.77 -4.14
C ARG A 470 4.35 8.35 -4.47
N ASP A 471 4.67 7.07 -4.34
CA ASP A 471 6.01 6.54 -4.63
C ASP A 471 6.38 6.71 -6.11
N ALA A 472 5.41 6.57 -7.03
CA ALA A 472 5.65 6.76 -8.44
C ALA A 472 5.80 8.24 -8.84
N VAL A 473 4.94 9.12 -8.31
CA VAL A 473 5.07 10.58 -8.49
C VAL A 473 6.41 11.07 -7.94
N ARG A 474 6.85 10.56 -6.78
CA ARG A 474 8.18 10.82 -6.20
C ARG A 474 9.34 10.41 -7.11
N LYS A 475 9.19 9.32 -7.88
CA LYS A 475 10.21 8.80 -8.81
C LYS A 475 10.25 9.54 -10.16
N GLN A 476 9.15 10.17 -10.58
CA GLN A 476 9.03 10.86 -11.87
C GLN A 476 9.39 12.35 -11.82
N ALA A 477 9.52 12.94 -10.64
CA ALA A 477 9.99 14.31 -10.48
C ALA A 477 11.52 14.37 -10.70
N PRO A 478 12.01 15.08 -11.74
CA PRO A 478 13.43 15.38 -11.83
C PRO A 478 13.79 16.37 -10.72
N GLY A 479 14.68 15.97 -9.82
CA GLY A 479 15.49 16.92 -9.04
C GLY A 479 14.84 17.64 -7.85
N ARG A 480 13.72 17.20 -7.26
CA ARG A 480 13.24 17.74 -5.97
C ARG A 480 12.65 16.66 -5.05
N LYS A 481 13.38 16.30 -3.98
CA LYS A 481 12.87 15.55 -2.81
C LYS A 481 11.81 16.41 -2.09
N SER A 482 10.54 16.37 -2.49
CA SER A 482 9.45 17.12 -1.84
C SER A 482 8.55 16.21 -0.99
N GLY A 483 8.32 16.62 0.26
CA GLY A 483 7.76 15.84 1.38
C GLY A 483 8.77 15.64 2.52
N GLN A 484 10.05 15.80 2.21
CA GLN A 484 11.13 15.93 3.18
C GLN A 484 11.08 17.32 3.82
N VAL A 485 11.13 17.37 5.14
CA VAL A 485 11.27 18.61 5.91
C VAL A 485 12.53 19.33 5.43
N HIS A 486 12.37 20.60 5.02
CA HIS A 486 13.53 21.41 4.69
C HIS A 486 14.39 21.57 5.95
N PRO A 487 15.72 21.47 5.88
CA PRO A 487 16.57 21.49 7.08
C PRO A 487 16.39 22.76 7.91
N GLU A 488 16.04 23.88 7.26
CA GLU A 488 15.72 25.14 7.94
C GLU A 488 14.52 25.04 8.90
N ALA A 489 13.54 24.18 8.62
CA ALA A 489 12.39 24.01 9.51
C ALA A 489 12.79 23.34 10.84
N LEU A 490 13.93 22.63 10.87
CA LEU A 490 14.51 22.07 12.09
C LEU A 490 15.28 23.10 12.92
N LEU A 491 15.50 24.31 12.41
CA LEU A 491 16.26 25.37 13.11
C LEU A 491 15.34 26.24 13.96
N ASP A 492 15.78 26.57 15.18
CA ASP A 492 15.19 27.64 15.98
C ASP A 492 15.62 29.03 15.51
N ASP A 493 15.07 30.08 16.13
CA ASP A 493 15.31 31.47 15.74
C ASP A 493 16.78 31.90 15.91
N SER A 494 17.57 31.13 16.68
CA SER A 494 19.01 31.33 16.86
C SER A 494 19.86 30.54 15.85
N GLY A 495 19.23 29.72 15.00
CA GLY A 495 19.89 28.83 14.06
C GLY A 495 20.34 27.49 14.67
N ALA A 496 19.88 27.15 15.88
CA ALA A 496 20.17 25.87 16.53
C ALA A 496 19.19 24.77 16.09
N ILE A 497 19.69 23.55 15.92
CA ILE A 497 18.87 22.40 15.49
C ILE A 497 18.00 21.94 16.67
N ARG A 498 16.68 21.96 16.49
CA ARG A 498 15.71 21.31 17.39
C ARG A 498 15.90 19.80 17.32
N LEU A 499 16.56 19.24 18.31
CA LEU A 499 16.88 17.83 18.41
C LEU A 499 16.16 17.21 19.61
N CYS A 500 15.49 16.08 19.39
CA CYS A 500 14.82 15.31 20.42
C CYS A 500 15.68 14.09 20.78
N TRP A 501 16.15 14.04 22.01
CA TRP A 501 16.83 12.88 22.60
C TRP A 501 16.37 12.67 24.04
N ALA A 502 16.60 11.46 24.56
CA ALA A 502 16.32 11.17 25.97
C ALA A 502 17.31 11.92 26.86
N ARG A 503 16.83 12.91 27.61
CA ARG A 503 17.68 13.74 28.48
C ARG A 503 17.47 13.31 29.92
N SER A 504 18.49 12.70 30.52
CA SER A 504 18.41 12.11 31.88
C SER A 504 18.94 13.02 32.99
N TRP A 505 19.33 14.26 32.66
CA TRP A 505 20.10 15.17 33.50
C TRP A 505 19.40 15.65 34.79
N GLU A 506 18.14 16.10 34.72
CA GLU A 506 17.44 16.66 35.90
C GLU A 506 17.06 15.58 36.91
N GLU A 507 16.69 14.39 36.44
CA GLU A 507 16.27 13.27 37.29
C GLU A 507 17.44 12.52 37.93
N SER A 508 18.64 12.61 37.33
CA SER A 508 19.85 11.92 37.80
C SER A 508 20.75 12.78 38.70
N GLY A 509 20.47 14.08 38.82
CA GLY A 509 21.28 15.00 39.63
C GLY A 509 22.59 15.45 38.97
N GLY A 510 22.63 15.58 37.64
CA GLY A 510 23.82 16.09 36.93
C GLY A 510 24.50 15.08 35.98
N TYR A 511 23.96 13.88 35.85
CA TYR A 511 24.56 12.80 35.06
C TYR A 511 23.75 12.45 33.82
N ALA A 512 24.43 12.03 32.76
CA ALA A 512 23.80 11.61 31.52
C ALA A 512 24.04 10.12 31.24
N ASN A 513 23.03 9.46 30.67
CA ASN A 513 23.24 8.17 30.04
C ASN A 513 24.08 8.36 28.78
N PHE A 514 25.19 7.65 28.71
CA PHE A 514 26.16 7.78 27.62
C PHE A 514 25.53 7.59 26.24
N GLY A 515 24.68 6.58 26.09
CA GLY A 515 24.03 6.29 24.82
C GLY A 515 23.06 7.37 24.35
N ASP A 516 22.34 7.98 25.29
CA ASP A 516 21.36 9.01 24.97
C ASP A 516 22.03 10.36 24.65
N ALA A 517 23.18 10.64 25.28
CA ALA A 517 24.00 11.82 25.02
C ALA A 517 24.62 11.85 23.61
N LEU A 518 24.86 10.69 23.00
CA LEU A 518 25.49 10.58 21.67
C LEU A 518 24.72 11.32 20.58
N SER A 519 23.38 11.38 20.67
CA SER A 519 22.57 12.04 19.63
C SER A 519 22.97 13.49 19.45
N ALA A 520 23.14 14.21 20.55
CA ALA A 520 23.44 15.63 20.54
C ALA A 520 24.87 15.89 20.08
N PHE A 521 25.82 15.07 20.54
CA PHE A 521 27.23 15.14 20.13
C PHE A 521 27.40 14.93 18.62
N ILE A 522 26.80 13.86 18.08
CA ILE A 522 26.97 13.49 16.66
C ILE A 522 26.27 14.49 15.73
N VAL A 523 25.04 14.89 16.04
CA VAL A 523 24.29 15.83 15.20
C VAL A 523 24.96 17.20 15.17
N ALA A 524 25.40 17.72 16.31
CA ALA A 524 26.06 19.03 16.38
C ALA A 524 27.36 19.04 15.55
N ASN A 525 28.20 18.02 15.71
CA ASN A 525 29.45 17.89 14.97
C ASN A 525 29.24 17.72 13.47
N LEU A 526 28.33 16.82 13.09
CA LEU A 526 28.08 16.52 11.68
C LEU A 526 27.49 17.74 10.93
N ALA A 527 26.52 18.43 11.54
CA ALA A 527 25.88 19.59 10.91
C ALA A 527 26.67 20.90 11.05
N GLY A 528 27.65 20.98 11.96
CA GLY A 528 28.37 22.22 12.23
C GLY A 528 27.50 23.31 12.86
N LYS A 529 26.49 22.91 13.64
CA LYS A 529 25.48 23.81 14.21
C LYS A 529 25.21 23.47 15.67
N PRO A 530 24.86 24.46 16.51
CA PRO A 530 24.39 24.19 17.86
C PRO A 530 23.11 23.36 17.82
N VAL A 531 22.89 22.55 18.84
CA VAL A 531 21.65 21.76 19.03
C VAL A 531 20.89 22.24 20.26
N ARG A 532 19.56 22.22 20.18
CA ARG A 532 18.65 22.56 21.28
C ARG A 532 17.78 21.35 21.58
N HIS A 533 17.76 20.95 22.85
CA HIS A 533 16.86 19.89 23.31
C HIS A 533 15.40 20.27 23.07
N THR A 534 14.64 19.34 22.51
CA THR A 534 13.21 19.48 22.26
C THR A 534 12.48 18.27 22.83
N ASP A 535 11.41 18.53 23.58
CA ASP A 535 10.62 17.48 24.21
C ASP A 535 9.93 16.55 23.20
N PHE A 536 9.76 15.30 23.62
CA PHE A 536 9.08 14.24 22.86
C PHE A 536 7.70 14.64 22.34
N GLY A 537 6.97 15.48 23.08
CA GLY A 537 5.60 15.91 22.79
C GLY A 537 5.45 17.33 22.25
N ALA A 538 6.56 18.04 22.01
CA ALA A 538 6.50 19.43 21.53
C ALA A 538 5.82 19.50 20.15
N ASP A 539 4.96 20.49 19.92
CA ASP A 539 4.29 20.65 18.61
C ASP A 539 5.13 21.49 17.63
N LEU A 540 6.39 21.08 17.43
CA LEU A 540 7.37 21.74 16.58
C LEU A 540 8.14 20.70 15.74
N PRO A 541 8.71 21.09 14.58
CA PRO A 541 9.63 20.24 13.85
C PRO A 541 10.87 19.91 14.68
N LYS A 542 11.23 18.63 14.73
CA LYS A 542 12.37 18.13 15.49
C LYS A 542 13.06 16.97 14.78
N LEU A 543 14.38 16.93 14.90
CA LEU A 543 15.19 15.81 14.49
C LEU A 543 15.21 14.76 15.59
N VAL A 544 15.13 13.48 15.21
CA VAL A 544 15.20 12.34 16.12
C VAL A 544 16.29 11.42 15.59
N GLY A 545 17.47 11.51 16.20
CA GLY A 545 18.71 10.92 15.69
C GLY A 545 19.00 9.54 16.28
N ILE A 546 19.41 9.51 17.55
CA ILE A 546 19.93 8.29 18.20
C ILE A 546 18.97 7.81 19.28
N GLY A 547 19.04 6.51 19.58
CA GLY A 547 18.32 5.90 20.68
C GLY A 547 17.05 5.17 20.27
N SER A 548 16.43 4.51 21.25
CA SER A 548 15.20 3.71 21.06
C SER A 548 13.96 4.55 21.39
N ILE A 549 13.86 5.72 20.76
CA ILE A 549 12.92 6.77 21.16
C ILE A 549 11.84 7.05 20.14
N GLY A 550 11.96 6.54 18.90
CA GLY A 550 11.04 6.91 17.81
C GLY A 550 9.57 6.56 18.07
N HIS A 551 9.30 5.56 18.93
CA HIS A 551 7.94 5.19 19.31
C HIS A 551 7.31 6.11 20.38
N ALA A 552 8.11 6.92 21.07
CA ALA A 552 7.67 7.83 22.11
C ALA A 552 7.36 9.24 21.59
N ILE A 553 7.70 9.55 20.34
CA ILE A 553 7.50 10.87 19.73
C ILE A 553 6.02 11.14 19.51
N ARG A 554 5.59 12.36 19.86
CA ARG A 554 4.20 12.83 19.81
C ARG A 554 4.16 14.26 19.28
N ASN A 555 3.10 14.57 18.54
CA ASN A 555 2.78 15.90 18.01
C ASN A 555 3.83 16.48 17.06
N GLY A 556 3.45 17.54 16.35
CA GLY A 556 4.35 18.27 15.46
C GLY A 556 4.89 17.42 14.32
N GLN A 557 6.14 17.71 13.94
CA GLN A 557 6.81 17.07 12.82
C GLN A 557 8.11 16.41 13.29
N ALA A 558 8.29 15.13 12.99
CA ALA A 558 9.41 14.32 13.44
C ALA A 558 10.24 13.86 12.25
N VAL A 559 11.46 14.37 12.13
CA VAL A 559 12.44 13.89 11.14
C VAL A 559 13.24 12.76 11.78
N ILE A 560 13.05 11.54 11.30
CA ILE A 560 13.67 10.32 11.85
C ILE A 560 14.94 10.02 11.06
N TRP A 561 16.10 9.99 11.74
CA TRP A 561 17.40 9.68 11.16
C TRP A 561 18.21 8.74 12.07
N GLY A 562 18.03 7.42 11.90
CA GLY A 562 18.83 6.39 12.58
C GLY A 562 18.27 5.88 13.92
N THR A 563 17.22 6.51 14.44
CA THR A 563 16.55 6.09 15.68
C THR A 563 15.77 4.79 15.48
N GLY A 564 15.53 4.07 16.59
CA GLY A 564 14.81 2.78 16.57
C GLY A 564 13.43 2.80 17.23
N CYS A 565 12.55 1.90 16.76
CA CYS A 565 11.16 1.73 17.16
C CYS A 565 10.83 0.24 17.36
N TYR A 566 10.18 -0.12 18.47
CA TYR A 566 9.74 -1.51 18.70
C TYR A 566 8.42 -1.64 19.46
N ARG A 567 7.71 -0.52 19.66
CA ARG A 567 6.44 -0.40 20.39
C ARG A 567 5.35 0.16 19.47
N PRO A 568 4.84 -0.63 18.50
CA PRO A 568 3.82 -0.15 17.57
C PRO A 568 2.54 0.26 18.30
N ASP A 569 2.25 -0.35 19.45
CA ASP A 569 1.14 -0.01 20.34
C ASP A 569 1.15 1.46 20.79
N LEU A 570 2.31 1.97 21.20
CA LEU A 570 2.47 3.38 21.57
C LEU A 570 2.36 4.30 20.35
N MET A 571 2.86 3.84 19.20
CA MET A 571 2.83 4.61 17.96
C MET A 571 1.42 4.74 17.38
N THR A 572 0.55 3.73 17.51
CA THR A 572 -0.84 3.80 17.03
C THR A 572 -1.59 5.01 17.60
N HIS A 573 -1.28 5.41 18.83
CA HIS A 573 -1.86 6.57 19.49
C HIS A 573 -1.21 7.89 19.04
N ASN A 574 0.09 7.86 18.71
CA ASN A 574 0.87 9.07 18.40
C ASN A 574 0.80 9.47 16.92
N VAL A 575 0.69 8.49 16.01
CA VAL A 575 0.66 8.68 14.55
C VAL A 575 -0.43 9.66 14.09
N PRO A 576 -1.67 9.63 14.62
CA PRO A 576 -2.71 10.59 14.24
C PRO A 576 -2.33 12.06 14.47
N HIS A 577 -1.39 12.33 15.39
CA HIS A 577 -1.02 13.68 15.80
C HIS A 577 0.39 14.08 15.34
N THR A 578 1.15 13.16 14.75
CA THR A 578 2.58 13.36 14.46
C THR A 578 2.85 13.17 12.97
N ARG A 579 3.43 14.19 12.32
CA ARG A 579 3.90 14.08 10.92
C ARG A 579 5.30 13.49 10.89
N TYR A 580 5.44 12.25 10.42
CA TYR A 580 6.74 11.58 10.29
C TYR A 580 7.39 11.84 8.93
N ASP A 581 8.64 12.29 8.94
CA ASP A 581 9.56 12.32 7.81
C ASP A 581 10.70 11.34 8.10
N VAL A 582 10.58 10.12 7.61
CA VAL A 582 11.55 9.06 7.88
C VAL A 582 12.64 9.05 6.81
N ARG A 583 13.85 9.48 7.20
CA ARG A 583 15.04 9.51 6.34
C ARG A 583 15.84 8.22 6.42
N ALA A 584 16.02 7.73 7.64
CA ALA A 584 16.68 6.47 7.95
C ALA A 584 16.13 5.92 9.27
N THR A 585 16.06 4.60 9.39
CA THR A 585 15.75 3.93 10.66
C THR A 585 16.97 3.17 11.14
N ARG A 586 17.02 2.74 12.40
CA ARG A 586 18.13 1.91 12.87
C ARG A 586 18.30 0.64 12.03
N GLY A 587 17.20 0.01 11.65
CA GLY A 587 17.21 -1.23 10.88
C GLY A 587 15.82 -1.75 10.53
N PRO A 588 15.74 -2.99 10.02
CA PRO A 588 14.52 -3.55 9.46
C PRO A 588 13.41 -3.80 10.50
N ILE A 589 13.76 -3.95 11.79
CA ILE A 589 12.79 -4.12 12.87
C ILE A 589 12.01 -2.81 13.09
N SER A 590 12.71 -1.68 13.13
CA SER A 590 12.12 -0.35 13.29
C SER A 590 11.32 0.06 12.06
N GLN A 591 11.82 -0.23 10.86
CA GLN A 591 11.07 -0.05 9.63
C GLN A 591 9.74 -0.82 9.66
N ARG A 592 9.78 -2.10 10.08
CA ARG A 592 8.56 -2.91 10.22
C ARG A 592 7.62 -2.34 11.29
N CYS A 593 8.15 -1.88 12.42
CA CYS A 593 7.37 -1.25 13.49
C CYS A 593 6.60 -0.01 12.99
N LEU A 594 7.24 0.85 12.19
CA LEU A 594 6.61 2.01 11.55
C LEU A 594 5.54 1.58 10.55
N GLY A 595 5.82 0.56 9.73
CA GLY A 595 4.87 0.03 8.75
C GLY A 595 3.59 -0.53 9.38
N LEU A 596 3.67 -1.14 10.58
CA LEU A 596 2.50 -1.67 11.30
C LEU A 596 1.50 -0.58 11.72
N VAL A 597 1.95 0.67 11.82
CA VAL A 597 1.11 1.83 12.19
C VAL A 597 0.87 2.79 11.04
N GLY A 598 1.14 2.36 9.81
CA GLY A 598 0.89 3.14 8.59
C GLY A 598 1.89 4.26 8.33
N VAL A 599 3.07 4.23 8.96
CA VAL A 599 4.17 5.18 8.68
C VAL A 599 5.18 4.52 7.74
N ASP A 600 5.39 5.13 6.57
CA ASP A 600 6.35 4.65 5.59
C ASP A 600 7.79 5.03 5.98
N ALA A 601 8.72 4.09 5.78
CA ALA A 601 10.14 4.28 6.05
C ALA A 601 10.98 3.67 4.91
N PRO A 602 11.98 4.39 4.38
CA PRO A 602 12.84 3.88 3.31
C PRO A 602 13.66 2.69 3.80
N GLY A 603 14.20 1.90 2.86
CA GLY A 603 15.16 0.83 3.14
C GLY A 603 16.56 1.35 3.47
N VAL A 604 16.65 2.53 4.08
CA VAL A 604 17.90 3.14 4.54
C VAL A 604 18.01 2.86 6.02
N PHE A 605 19.09 2.17 6.39
CA PHE A 605 19.32 1.70 7.73
C PHE A 605 20.61 2.22 8.30
N GLY A 606 20.64 2.41 9.62
CA GLY A 606 21.89 2.58 10.32
C GLY A 606 21.79 3.28 11.66
N GLU A 607 22.84 3.11 12.47
CA GLU A 607 22.99 3.74 13.78
C GLU A 607 24.06 4.85 13.68
N PRO A 608 23.72 6.13 13.95
CA PRO A 608 24.66 7.24 13.77
C PRO A 608 25.92 7.19 14.64
N GLY A 609 25.91 6.46 15.76
CA GLY A 609 27.08 6.15 16.58
C GLY A 609 28.20 5.44 15.83
N TRP A 610 27.92 4.84 14.66
CA TRP A 610 28.94 4.35 13.74
C TRP A 610 29.89 5.45 13.25
N LEU A 611 29.44 6.71 13.22
CA LEU A 611 30.22 7.85 12.75
C LEU A 611 31.19 8.41 13.81
N LEU A 612 31.16 7.91 15.05
CA LEU A 612 32.02 8.39 16.14
C LEU A 612 33.53 8.40 15.82
N PRO A 613 34.11 7.43 15.11
CA PRO A 613 35.54 7.46 14.76
C PRO A 613 35.95 8.67 13.91
N SER A 614 35.02 9.26 13.16
CA SER A 614 35.30 10.49 12.38
C SER A 614 35.38 11.75 13.26
N MET A 615 34.81 11.69 14.47
CA MET A 615 34.70 12.81 15.43
C MET A 615 35.65 12.65 16.62
N PHE A 616 36.16 11.45 16.86
CA PHE A 616 37.08 11.13 17.94
C PHE A 616 38.17 10.20 17.44
N ASP A 617 39.39 10.73 17.35
CA ASP A 617 40.60 10.05 16.86
C ASP A 617 41.77 10.14 17.85
N GLU A 618 41.50 10.59 19.09
CA GLU A 618 42.55 10.70 20.10
C GLU A 618 43.20 9.32 20.33
N PRO A 619 44.53 9.22 20.28
CA PRO A 619 45.22 7.98 20.63
C PRO A 619 44.97 7.63 22.09
N VAL A 620 44.32 6.49 22.34
CA VAL A 620 44.02 5.99 23.70
C VAL A 620 44.87 4.75 23.99
N GLU A 621 45.64 4.82 25.07
CA GLU A 621 46.42 3.68 25.58
C GLU A 621 45.49 2.56 26.08
N LYS A 622 45.79 1.31 25.69
CA LYS A 622 45.06 0.12 26.16
C LYS A 622 45.50 -0.22 27.58
N LYS A 623 44.58 -0.09 28.54
CA LYS A 623 44.80 -0.34 29.98
C LYS A 623 44.15 -1.62 30.48
N TYR A 624 43.01 -2.01 29.89
CA TYR A 624 42.21 -3.14 30.36
C TYR A 624 42.15 -4.26 29.31
N GLU A 625 42.25 -5.51 29.77
CA GLU A 625 42.05 -6.70 28.93
C GLU A 625 40.59 -6.84 28.47
N LEU A 626 39.65 -6.45 29.33
CA LEU A 626 38.21 -6.51 29.07
C LEU A 626 37.47 -5.34 29.72
N GLY A 627 36.66 -4.63 28.95
CA GLY A 627 35.62 -3.73 29.45
C GLY A 627 34.27 -4.43 29.46
N VAL A 628 33.55 -4.34 30.58
CA VAL A 628 32.21 -4.91 30.75
C VAL A 628 31.22 -3.77 30.94
N ILE A 629 30.46 -3.44 29.90
CA ILE A 629 29.55 -2.30 29.93
C ILE A 629 28.18 -2.74 30.46
N THR A 630 27.76 -2.12 31.56
CA THR A 630 26.49 -2.38 32.25
C THR A 630 25.29 -1.77 31.52
N HIS A 631 24.08 -2.32 31.71
CA HIS A 631 22.84 -1.62 31.37
C HIS A 631 22.41 -0.73 32.55
N ILE A 632 21.68 0.36 32.34
CA ILE A 632 21.24 1.26 33.42
C ILE A 632 20.48 0.54 34.54
N GLY A 633 19.63 -0.43 34.19
CA GLY A 633 18.88 -1.24 35.16
C GLY A 633 19.76 -2.19 35.99
N ASP A 634 21.05 -2.26 35.64
CA ASP A 634 22.06 -3.07 36.30
C ASP A 634 22.76 -2.38 37.47
N LEU A 635 22.60 -1.07 37.56
CA LEU A 635 23.27 -0.23 38.53
C LEU A 635 22.33 0.10 39.70
N ARG A 636 22.91 0.41 40.86
CA ARG A 636 22.16 0.81 42.06
C ARG A 636 21.58 2.22 41.95
N GLU A 637 22.26 3.10 41.23
CA GLU A 637 21.96 4.52 41.14
C GLU A 637 22.47 5.11 39.80
N PRO A 638 21.94 6.26 39.35
CA PRO A 638 22.35 6.90 38.11
C PRO A 638 23.63 7.75 38.28
N HIS A 639 24.76 7.10 38.54
CA HIS A 639 26.05 7.76 38.82
C HIS A 639 27.22 7.17 37.99
N PRO A 640 28.25 7.96 37.59
CA PRO A 640 29.38 7.47 36.80
C PRO A 640 30.19 6.36 37.46
N ASN A 641 30.27 6.37 38.79
CA ASN A 641 30.94 5.37 39.62
C ASN A 641 29.96 4.36 40.27
N ALA A 642 28.71 4.33 39.80
CA ALA A 642 27.68 3.44 40.35
C ALA A 642 28.13 1.98 40.29
N GLN A 643 27.93 1.29 41.40
CA GLN A 643 28.18 -0.15 41.47
C GLN A 643 26.99 -0.92 40.90
N PRO A 644 27.23 -2.12 40.33
CA PRO A 644 26.16 -3.05 40.04
C PRO A 644 25.38 -3.44 41.30
N LYS A 645 24.14 -3.92 41.10
CA LYS A 645 23.31 -4.45 42.19
C LYS A 645 23.94 -5.72 42.79
N GLU A 646 23.85 -5.88 44.11
CA GLU A 646 24.53 -6.96 44.86
C GLU A 646 24.06 -8.35 44.45
N GLU A 647 22.78 -8.48 44.12
CA GLU A 647 22.21 -9.75 43.69
C GLU A 647 22.75 -10.25 42.32
N TRP A 648 23.58 -9.45 41.63
CA TRP A 648 24.06 -9.73 40.29
C TRP A 648 25.54 -10.14 40.27
N VAL A 649 25.74 -11.34 40.78
CA VAL A 649 27.00 -12.10 40.87
C VAL A 649 27.83 -12.12 39.56
N CYS A 650 27.21 -11.93 38.39
CA CYS A 650 27.95 -11.88 37.13
C CYS A 650 28.95 -10.72 37.02
N PHE A 651 28.85 -9.70 37.88
CA PHE A 651 29.80 -8.60 37.93
C PHE A 651 30.88 -8.76 39.00
N ASP A 652 30.82 -9.83 39.81
CA ASP A 652 31.80 -10.09 40.85
C ASP A 652 33.17 -10.34 40.23
N LEU A 653 34.14 -9.51 40.65
CA LEU A 653 35.50 -9.54 40.11
C LEU A 653 36.48 -10.05 41.16
N PRO A 654 37.15 -11.19 40.93
CA PRO A 654 38.24 -11.66 41.76
C PRO A 654 39.38 -10.64 41.86
N ASP A 655 40.06 -10.60 43.00
CA ASP A 655 41.17 -9.67 43.26
C ASP A 655 42.27 -9.73 42.17
N ALA A 656 42.57 -10.92 41.66
CA ALA A 656 43.58 -11.15 40.62
C ALA A 656 43.25 -10.46 39.27
N LEU A 657 41.98 -10.17 39.01
CA LEU A 657 41.52 -9.52 37.77
C LEU A 657 41.26 -8.01 37.96
N ARG A 658 41.39 -7.49 39.18
CA ARG A 658 41.30 -6.04 39.43
C ARG A 658 42.42 -5.33 38.68
N GLY A 659 42.06 -4.26 37.98
CA GLY A 659 42.97 -3.54 37.08
C GLY A 659 43.13 -4.17 35.69
N GLN A 660 42.69 -5.42 35.47
CA GLN A 660 42.65 -6.03 34.13
C GLN A 660 41.25 -5.95 33.51
N VAL A 661 40.20 -6.09 34.32
CA VAL A 661 38.80 -5.97 33.87
C VAL A 661 38.19 -4.69 34.42
N ALA A 662 37.59 -3.88 33.55
CA ALA A 662 36.86 -2.68 33.93
C ALA A 662 35.34 -2.94 33.86
N ILE A 663 34.63 -2.80 34.98
CA ILE A 663 33.17 -2.74 34.98
C ILE A 663 32.77 -1.29 34.71
N ILE A 664 32.12 -1.03 33.57
CA ILE A 664 31.88 0.31 33.06
C ILE A 664 30.40 0.66 33.23
N SER A 665 30.14 1.68 34.05
CA SER A 665 28.82 2.33 34.16
C SER A 665 28.47 3.05 32.84
N THR A 666 27.19 2.98 32.47
CA THR A 666 26.64 3.75 31.33
C THR A 666 26.38 5.22 31.66
N TRP A 667 26.60 5.66 32.91
CA TRP A 667 26.48 7.07 33.30
C TRP A 667 27.82 7.81 33.22
N HIS A 668 27.77 9.10 32.93
CA HIS A 668 28.90 10.04 32.96
C HIS A 668 28.45 11.43 33.40
N GLU A 669 29.40 12.32 33.72
CA GLU A 669 29.13 13.74 33.94
C GLU A 669 28.44 14.34 32.70
N ALA A 670 27.32 15.06 32.85
CA ALA A 670 26.49 15.56 31.74
C ALA A 670 27.10 16.76 30.97
N GLY A 671 28.40 16.70 30.68
CA GLY A 671 29.15 17.67 29.89
C GLY A 671 30.09 16.98 28.91
N LEU A 672 30.70 17.78 28.02
CA LEU A 672 31.55 17.29 26.94
C LEU A 672 32.72 16.44 27.45
N GLU A 673 33.49 16.93 28.44
CA GLU A 673 34.61 16.17 28.99
C GLU A 673 34.17 14.84 29.61
N GLY A 674 33.03 14.80 30.30
CA GLY A 674 32.48 13.55 30.85
C GLY A 674 32.15 12.53 29.77
N LEU A 675 31.59 12.97 28.65
CA LEU A 675 31.33 12.14 27.47
C LEU A 675 32.64 11.63 26.87
N LEU A 676 33.61 12.52 26.63
CA LEU A 676 34.91 12.16 26.05
C LEU A 676 35.69 11.21 26.97
N ASP A 677 35.68 11.42 28.28
CA ASP A 677 36.32 10.54 29.26
C ASP A 677 35.70 9.15 29.29
N LYS A 678 34.37 9.06 29.15
CA LYS A 678 33.70 7.76 29.03
C LYS A 678 34.10 7.05 27.74
N LEU A 679 34.20 7.77 26.62
CA LEU A 679 34.66 7.22 25.36
C LEU A 679 36.12 6.74 25.45
N ARG A 680 37.03 7.55 26.03
CA ARG A 680 38.42 7.17 26.34
C ARG A 680 38.48 5.91 27.21
N LEU A 681 37.64 5.79 28.23
CA LEU A 681 37.58 4.59 29.07
C LEU A 681 37.21 3.34 28.27
N ILE A 682 36.17 3.40 27.42
CA ILE A 682 35.78 2.29 26.55
C ILE A 682 36.92 1.95 25.58
N LEU A 683 37.53 2.97 24.96
CA LEU A 683 38.63 2.80 24.02
C LEU A 683 39.92 2.28 24.67
N SER A 684 40.10 2.45 25.98
CA SER A 684 41.22 1.88 26.73
C SER A 684 41.11 0.36 26.94
N CYS A 685 40.00 -0.26 26.55
CA CYS A 685 39.81 -1.70 26.64
C CYS A 685 40.27 -2.41 25.36
N LYS A 686 40.92 -3.57 25.51
CA LYS A 686 41.28 -4.45 24.38
C LYS A 686 40.07 -5.19 23.82
N ARG A 687 39.08 -5.49 24.67
CA ARG A 687 37.84 -6.21 24.32
C ARG A 687 36.66 -5.61 25.06
N ILE A 688 35.45 -5.74 24.51
CA ILE A 688 34.21 -5.27 25.14
C ILE A 688 33.18 -6.40 25.23
N ALA A 689 32.70 -6.67 26.44
CA ALA A 689 31.46 -7.40 26.65
C ALA A 689 30.40 -6.40 27.11
N SER A 690 29.22 -6.36 26.47
CA SER A 690 28.25 -5.30 26.78
C SER A 690 26.83 -5.81 26.97
N ARG A 691 26.18 -5.34 28.02
CA ARG A 691 24.72 -5.41 28.23
C ARG A 691 24.00 -4.16 27.72
N SER A 692 24.75 -3.10 27.41
CA SER A 692 24.27 -1.89 26.77
C SER A 692 24.33 -2.01 25.24
N PHE A 693 23.27 -1.58 24.57
CA PHE A 693 23.22 -1.54 23.10
C PHE A 693 24.35 -0.67 22.52
N HIS A 694 24.47 0.59 22.99
CA HIS A 694 25.50 1.51 22.47
C HIS A 694 26.92 1.04 22.77
N GLY A 695 27.13 0.29 23.87
CA GLY A 695 28.43 -0.33 24.15
C GLY A 695 28.90 -1.25 23.01
N ILE A 696 27.98 -1.94 22.33
CA ILE A 696 28.28 -2.76 21.15
C ILE A 696 28.52 -1.90 19.92
N VAL A 697 27.68 -0.88 19.69
CA VAL A 697 27.82 0.03 18.54
C VAL A 697 29.19 0.70 18.55
N ILE A 698 29.61 1.24 19.69
CA ILE A 698 30.91 1.92 19.84
C ILE A 698 32.05 0.95 19.61
N ALA A 699 31.99 -0.23 20.22
CA ALA A 699 33.05 -1.22 20.07
C ALA A 699 33.22 -1.65 18.62
N GLU A 700 32.12 -1.93 17.89
CA GLU A 700 32.17 -2.27 16.47
C GLU A 700 32.67 -1.09 15.62
N ALA A 701 32.21 0.14 15.88
CA ALA A 701 32.63 1.33 15.12
C ALA A 701 34.14 1.60 15.24
N PHE A 702 34.72 1.40 16.42
CA PHE A 702 36.16 1.57 16.66
C PHE A 702 36.98 0.29 16.42
N GLY A 703 36.37 -0.78 15.93
CA GLY A 703 37.06 -2.05 15.64
C GLY A 703 37.60 -2.76 16.89
N ILE A 704 36.97 -2.57 18.05
CA ILE A 704 37.31 -3.27 19.29
C ILE A 704 36.58 -4.61 19.31
N PRO A 705 37.29 -5.75 19.50
CA PRO A 705 36.64 -7.05 19.63
C PRO A 705 35.56 -7.06 20.71
N CYS A 706 34.35 -7.46 20.35
CA CYS A 706 33.23 -7.37 21.28
C CYS A 706 32.19 -8.49 21.18
N ILE A 707 31.39 -8.63 22.25
CA ILE A 707 30.25 -9.53 22.28
C ILE A 707 29.08 -8.97 23.14
N PRO A 708 27.83 -9.03 22.67
CA PRO A 708 26.67 -8.71 23.48
C PRO A 708 26.36 -9.78 24.53
N LEU A 709 26.11 -9.36 25.76
CA LEU A 709 25.77 -10.22 26.88
C LEU A 709 24.24 -10.41 26.98
N CYS A 710 23.79 -11.67 27.07
CA CYS A 710 22.38 -12.02 27.27
C CYS A 710 22.18 -12.79 28.58
N ALA A 711 21.20 -12.37 29.40
CA ALA A 711 20.87 -13.05 30.66
C ALA A 711 19.47 -13.69 30.68
N LYS A 712 18.75 -13.68 29.56
CA LYS A 712 17.37 -14.20 29.54
C LYS A 712 17.35 -15.72 29.78
N PRO A 713 16.37 -16.24 30.55
CA PRO A 713 16.15 -17.67 30.64
C PRO A 713 15.95 -18.32 29.26
N GLY A 714 16.62 -19.45 29.05
CA GLY A 714 16.52 -20.23 27.80
C GLY A 714 17.63 -20.00 26.80
N VAL A 715 18.57 -19.07 27.03
CA VAL A 715 19.77 -18.93 26.20
C VAL A 715 20.90 -19.87 26.66
N PRO A 716 21.72 -20.41 25.75
CA PRO A 716 22.92 -21.19 26.09
C PRO A 716 23.89 -20.37 26.96
N VAL A 717 24.61 -21.03 27.86
CA VAL A 717 25.73 -20.40 28.59
C VAL A 717 26.95 -20.35 27.67
N GLY A 718 27.70 -19.24 27.71
CA GLY A 718 28.83 -19.02 26.82
C GLY A 718 28.45 -18.43 25.46
N ALA A 719 29.36 -18.42 24.50
CA ALA A 719 29.11 -17.87 23.18
C ALA A 719 28.21 -18.77 22.33
N PHE A 720 27.20 -18.18 21.69
CA PHE A 720 26.30 -18.85 20.76
C PHE A 720 25.88 -17.93 19.60
N PRO A 721 25.61 -18.48 18.41
CA PRO A 721 25.18 -17.67 17.28
C PRO A 721 23.72 -17.24 17.44
N ALA A 722 23.36 -16.06 16.91
CA ALA A 722 22.04 -15.48 17.11
C ALA A 722 20.87 -16.35 16.60
N ASP A 723 21.11 -17.21 15.60
CA ASP A 723 20.13 -18.16 15.04
C ASP A 723 19.94 -19.43 15.89
N ALA A 724 20.76 -19.64 16.93
CA ALA A 724 20.61 -20.79 17.84
C ALA A 724 19.42 -20.68 18.80
N VAL A 725 18.82 -19.51 18.95
CA VAL A 725 17.69 -19.27 19.85
C VAL A 725 16.60 -18.45 19.19
N PRO A 726 15.33 -18.53 19.64
CA PRO A 726 14.29 -17.62 19.20
C PRO A 726 14.69 -16.16 19.41
N THR A 727 14.45 -15.30 18.40
CA THR A 727 14.80 -13.86 18.46
C THR A 727 14.11 -13.11 19.61
N THR A 728 13.01 -13.65 20.15
CA THR A 728 12.34 -13.15 21.36
C THR A 728 13.23 -13.22 22.62
N LEU A 729 14.21 -14.12 22.64
CA LEU A 729 15.20 -14.27 23.70
C LEU A 729 16.43 -13.37 23.53
N LEU A 730 16.50 -12.57 22.46
CA LEU A 730 17.60 -11.65 22.20
C LEU A 730 17.19 -10.20 22.49
N ASP A 731 18.18 -9.31 22.62
CA ASP A 731 17.93 -7.87 22.64
C ASP A 731 17.63 -7.41 21.20
N ARG A 732 16.44 -6.85 20.98
CA ARG A 732 15.98 -6.47 19.65
C ARG A 732 16.82 -5.33 19.05
N ARG A 733 17.39 -4.45 19.87
CA ARG A 733 18.19 -3.29 19.42
C ARG A 733 19.50 -3.79 18.83
N THR A 734 20.16 -4.69 19.54
CA THR A 734 21.39 -5.35 19.07
C THR A 734 21.14 -6.20 17.84
N LEU A 735 20.08 -7.03 17.85
CA LEU A 735 19.72 -7.86 16.70
C LEU A 735 19.48 -7.00 15.45
N GLU A 736 18.74 -5.91 15.59
CA GLU A 736 18.44 -4.98 14.51
C GLU A 736 19.70 -4.32 13.92
N PHE A 737 20.62 -3.87 14.78
CA PHE A 737 21.88 -3.26 14.35
C PHE A 737 22.74 -4.22 13.53
N PHE A 738 22.81 -5.50 13.90
CA PHE A 738 23.52 -6.47 13.07
C PHE A 738 22.78 -6.80 11.77
N GLN A 739 21.46 -6.54 11.69
CA GLN A 739 20.66 -6.72 10.48
C GLN A 739 20.66 -5.51 9.55
N SER A 740 21.17 -4.34 9.97
CA SER A 740 21.05 -3.07 9.25
C SER A 740 22.06 -2.88 8.11
N GLY A 741 22.53 -3.96 7.49
CA GLY A 741 23.47 -3.90 6.36
C GLY A 741 24.61 -4.90 6.41
N SER A 742 24.76 -5.66 7.50
CA SER A 742 25.78 -6.71 7.59
C SER A 742 25.26 -8.07 7.14
N THR A 743 26.09 -8.81 6.40
CA THR A 743 25.85 -10.22 6.03
C THR A 743 26.40 -11.19 7.09
N ARG A 744 27.07 -10.68 8.12
CA ARG A 744 27.77 -11.46 9.14
C ARG A 744 26.79 -12.11 10.12
N LYS A 745 27.02 -13.41 10.40
CA LYS A 745 26.44 -14.08 11.57
C LYS A 745 27.07 -13.52 12.84
N HIS A 746 26.27 -12.90 13.70
CA HIS A 746 26.72 -12.36 14.97
C HIS A 746 26.45 -13.35 16.11
N ASN A 747 27.26 -13.27 17.16
CA ASN A 747 27.17 -14.11 18.34
C ASN A 747 26.73 -13.28 19.55
N PHE A 748 26.09 -13.94 20.49
CA PHE A 748 25.83 -13.44 21.84
C PHE A 748 26.59 -14.30 22.84
N TYR A 749 26.79 -13.80 24.05
CA TYR A 749 27.32 -14.56 25.16
C TYR A 749 26.27 -14.67 26.26
N GLY A 750 25.86 -15.89 26.59
CA GLY A 750 24.90 -16.14 27.65
C GLY A 750 25.57 -16.12 29.02
N GLN A 751 25.24 -15.11 29.82
CA GLN A 751 25.70 -14.95 31.20
C GLN A 751 24.50 -14.68 32.10
N ARG A 752 24.24 -15.58 33.06
CA ARG A 752 23.18 -15.40 34.05
C ARG A 752 23.60 -14.36 35.07
N ARG A 753 22.67 -13.47 35.47
CA ARG A 753 22.95 -12.43 36.47
C ARG A 753 23.38 -12.99 37.81
N THR A 754 22.79 -14.11 38.21
CA THR A 754 22.99 -14.75 39.51
C THR A 754 24.13 -15.78 39.51
N SER A 755 24.98 -15.77 38.49
CA SER A 755 26.09 -16.71 38.37
C SER A 755 27.38 -15.93 38.12
N ALA A 756 28.47 -16.36 38.74
CA ALA A 756 29.78 -15.79 38.50
C ALA A 756 30.15 -15.88 37.01
N THR A 757 30.83 -14.86 36.52
CA THR A 757 31.32 -14.86 35.13
C THR A 757 32.63 -15.62 35.06
N ASP A 758 32.72 -16.56 34.12
CA ASP A 758 34.00 -17.14 33.72
C ASP A 758 34.71 -16.14 32.80
N TRP A 759 35.54 -15.30 33.42
CA TRP A 759 36.20 -14.17 32.75
C TRP A 759 37.16 -14.61 31.64
N GLU A 760 37.91 -15.69 31.86
CA GLU A 760 38.84 -16.24 30.86
C GLU A 760 38.07 -16.83 29.68
N ALA A 761 37.01 -17.59 29.93
CA ALA A 761 36.17 -18.14 28.87
C ALA A 761 35.45 -17.05 28.07
N LEU A 762 35.04 -15.95 28.72
CA LEU A 762 34.44 -14.80 28.05
C LEU A 762 35.45 -14.11 27.11
N ILE A 763 36.67 -13.85 27.58
CA ILE A 763 37.74 -13.27 26.75
C ILE A 763 38.06 -14.17 25.56
N ALA A 764 38.30 -15.46 25.82
CA ALA A 764 38.60 -16.44 24.78
C ALA A 764 37.44 -16.62 23.78
N ALA A 765 36.20 -16.45 24.23
CA ALA A 765 35.04 -16.45 23.36
C ALA A 765 35.02 -15.25 22.41
N ILE A 766 35.27 -14.04 22.92
CA ILE A 766 35.34 -12.82 22.09
C ILE A 766 36.39 -12.99 20.99
N ASP A 767 37.60 -13.41 21.37
CA ASP A 767 38.70 -13.63 20.41
C ASP A 767 38.38 -14.66 19.33
N ARG A 768 37.62 -15.69 19.69
CA ARG A 768 37.27 -16.77 18.76
C ARG A 768 36.16 -16.37 17.79
N VAL A 769 35.18 -15.58 18.22
CA VAL A 769 33.93 -15.37 17.46
C VAL A 769 33.79 -13.97 16.87
N TRP A 770 34.60 -13.02 17.34
CA TRP A 770 34.57 -11.66 16.81
C TRP A 770 35.42 -11.51 15.54
N SER A 771 34.89 -10.75 14.58
CA SER A 771 35.58 -10.25 13.41
C SER A 771 35.00 -8.86 13.09
N PRO A 772 35.72 -7.97 12.40
CA PRO A 772 35.19 -6.65 12.04
C PRO A 772 33.84 -6.75 11.31
N LEU A 773 32.92 -5.83 11.62
CA LEU A 773 31.64 -5.73 10.93
C LEU A 773 31.83 -5.08 9.55
N ASP A 774 31.41 -5.77 8.50
CA ASP A 774 31.22 -5.18 7.18
C ASP A 774 29.89 -4.44 7.17
N TYR A 775 29.96 -3.10 7.22
CA TYR A 775 28.81 -2.22 7.38
C TYR A 775 28.95 -0.98 6.49
N ASP A 776 28.05 -0.87 5.52
CA ASP A 776 27.95 0.28 4.63
C ASP A 776 27.12 1.41 5.29
N VAL A 777 27.81 2.44 5.75
CA VAL A 777 27.22 3.61 6.42
C VAL A 777 26.87 4.74 5.45
N GLN A 778 27.29 4.67 4.18
CA GLN A 778 27.06 5.71 3.17
C GLN A 778 25.57 6.10 3.05
N PRO A 779 24.60 5.15 2.98
CA PRO A 779 23.19 5.50 2.88
C PRO A 779 22.66 6.28 4.09
N LEU A 780 23.20 6.03 5.29
CA LEU A 780 22.84 6.76 6.50
C LEU A 780 23.33 8.21 6.43
N VAL A 781 24.56 8.44 5.97
CA VAL A 781 25.14 9.78 5.81
C VAL A 781 24.36 10.59 4.78
N GLU A 782 24.04 10.00 3.63
CA GLU A 782 23.25 10.66 2.57
C GLU A 782 21.81 10.97 2.98
N ALA A 783 21.29 10.26 3.97
CA ALA A 783 19.98 10.49 4.56
C ALA A 783 19.98 11.55 5.66
N PHE A 784 21.14 12.02 6.11
CA PHE A 784 21.24 13.10 7.10
C PHE A 784 20.55 14.37 6.55
N PRO A 785 19.68 15.04 7.32
CA PRO A 785 18.93 16.18 6.80
C PRO A 785 19.80 17.40 6.48
N PHE A 786 20.95 17.59 7.13
CA PHE A 786 21.86 18.70 6.85
C PHE A 786 23.00 18.25 5.95
N GLU A 787 23.60 19.19 5.23
CA GLU A 787 24.88 18.93 4.58
C GLU A 787 25.97 18.78 5.66
N PRO A 788 26.69 17.66 5.71
CA PRO A 788 27.80 17.49 6.65
C PRO A 788 28.88 18.56 6.45
N VAL A 789 29.49 19.04 7.53
CA VAL A 789 30.60 20.02 7.45
C VAL A 789 31.79 19.53 6.63
N VAL A 790 32.01 18.22 6.62
CA VAL A 790 32.93 17.47 5.78
C VAL A 790 32.31 16.10 5.54
N ASP A 791 32.77 15.36 4.53
CA ASP A 791 32.41 13.95 4.36
C ASP A 791 32.98 13.12 5.53
N PRO A 792 32.15 12.58 6.45
CA PRO A 792 32.61 11.88 7.63
C PRO A 792 33.24 10.51 7.33
N LEU A 793 33.14 10.03 6.08
CA LEU A 793 33.68 8.73 5.67
C LEU A 793 35.09 8.84 5.09
N SER A 794 35.46 10.02 4.62
CA SER A 794 36.80 10.30 4.07
C SER A 794 37.60 11.32 4.87
N SER A 795 36.94 12.10 5.73
CA SER A 795 37.55 13.24 6.43
C SER A 795 37.17 13.29 7.91
N ARG A 796 38.06 13.89 8.71
CA ARG A 796 37.82 14.13 10.14
C ARG A 796 36.81 15.25 10.35
N VAL A 797 35.76 14.98 11.11
CA VAL A 797 34.74 15.95 11.49
C VAL A 797 35.25 16.81 12.65
N PRO A 798 35.34 18.15 12.50
CA PRO A 798 35.83 19.02 13.56
C PRO A 798 34.84 19.13 14.72
N LEU A 799 35.36 19.11 15.95
CA LEU A 799 34.57 19.35 17.17
C LEU A 799 34.04 20.79 17.20
N GLN A 800 32.73 20.95 17.40
CA GLN A 800 32.10 22.27 17.45
C GLN A 800 32.33 22.98 18.79
N ARG A 801 32.57 24.30 18.75
CA ARG A 801 32.88 25.11 19.94
C ARG A 801 31.73 25.14 20.96
N ASP A 802 30.49 25.12 20.47
CA ASP A 802 29.30 25.24 21.33
C ASP A 802 29.02 23.97 22.15
N LEU A 803 29.67 22.83 21.83
CA LEU A 803 29.53 21.59 22.59
C LEU A 803 29.96 21.73 24.06
N ALA A 804 30.92 22.60 24.35
CA ALA A 804 31.38 22.84 25.73
C ALA A 804 30.28 23.44 26.62
N THR A 805 29.27 24.07 26.02
CA THR A 805 28.13 24.68 26.73
C THR A 805 26.88 23.80 26.74
N LEU A 806 26.94 22.63 26.10
CA LEU A 806 25.81 21.71 25.97
C LEU A 806 25.72 20.78 27.19
N GLY A 807 24.61 20.85 27.90
CA GLY A 807 24.24 19.86 28.92
C GLY A 807 23.60 18.65 28.26
N PHE A 808 24.35 17.54 28.17
CA PHE A 808 23.98 16.33 27.44
C PHE A 808 22.79 15.58 28.05
#